data_AF-A0A7K4CS96-F1
#
_entry.id   AF-A0A7K4CS96-F1
#
_cell.length_a   1.000
_cell.length_b   1.000
_cell.length_c   1.000
_cell.angle_alpha   90.00
_cell.angle_beta   90.00
_cell.angle_gamma   90.00
#
_symmetry.space_group_name_H-M   'P 1'
#
loop_
_entity.id
_entity.type
_entity.pdbx_description
1 polymer ?
#
loop_
_entity_poly.entity_id
_entity_poly.type
_entity_poly.pdbx_seq_one_letter_code
_entity_poly.pdbx_strand_id
1 'polypeptide(L)'
;HGCFSCPVRCTGLVEFEGRKVRWPEYETLAMLGSQLLVDDLQSIIKWNVLSNDLGIDTISLGACLAGLLEAVEKKMLEIDPSTLGFQPGSEPWGNKAAIENLMFMIARREGIGNDLADGIKRFVEKHGLPAIMATHGKGLEVPAHEPRANNMTALDYFTEPRGAYHCNTPMALSSNMNFKKELGLTGMIERFSTYSADGKDGKDATVEAVVKLQDAGEAYAACGGCIFGFQVIDTIQPWIDALNAITGLKHDVTSWMASGEAIFNLKRAYNLKCGMSKVDDTIGQRFFTRIEKGGTKRNIPPIKKLLPRYYEFRGWTVDGVPTEHSWVNRPKVKPRRVIDYIADMLVDAGLTTVIALPGGSTPFLMEALYKRDDQFTVIVPRHEGAGTAMADVIGRLTRKPAIVIGQGVWMATNGGFGIAESFFAGNPMVVITEFSDWFGLNHYGSYQLGNGEWGAVDLRAIFKGMAKFVTVATEPGELYHAVQLAIKHATAGRPGPAVVISKWNTMMGLIDDPGKVPPYPLQPLQGFLNVGMPCIAREDARRIARMLADAESPVMICGRGAHAANAYDEVAELAGLLGMPVATSYMGKGILAETHDLAVGTTGAIGQRLANRVVGNADVILAVGTCLAPDNTRNCSFDFINPKYQKIIQIDIESRNAGWTYPVMLGIVSDAKLALRMIIDEVKAIPLQVNVNERVQALKEAKADPDNEFFTSKFFLKEELPLDPERVVKSVNSLIREQDLLLLDAGNNRMFFTKLFQTKRAGQVIGPGGAAGMGWCAGAAIGAQFVHKTGKIIGIMGDGGMIMMLHCLASVKQYNLPIIYVIVNNSSLGNPRDYLTTSGRKSLEYDETDFAAIANSMGVKGIKAKDFVEFEDAFKAALQSDAPVLIDVVVKRASYMRLETLQ
;
A
#
# COMPACT_ATOMS: atom_id res chain seq x y z
N HIS A 1 -31.39 -29.12 35.97
CA HIS A 1 -30.99 -27.90 35.24
C HIS A 1 -30.38 -28.32 33.91
N GLY A 2 -30.16 -27.39 32.97
CA GLY A 2 -29.63 -27.70 31.65
C GLY A 2 -29.64 -26.42 30.83
N CYS A 3 -28.88 -26.38 29.72
CA CYS A 3 -29.00 -25.27 28.78
C CYS A 3 -30.48 -25.11 28.37
N PHE A 4 -30.97 -23.88 28.32
CA PHE A 4 -32.40 -23.54 28.22
C PHE A 4 -33.15 -24.31 27.11
N SER A 5 -32.48 -24.65 26.02
CA SER A 5 -33.05 -25.35 24.85
C SER A 5 -32.50 -26.77 24.63
N CYS A 6 -31.70 -27.34 25.55
CA CYS A 6 -31.11 -28.66 25.35
C CYS A 6 -32.12 -29.77 25.72
N PRO A 7 -32.50 -30.65 24.77
CA PRO A 7 -33.45 -31.73 25.06
C PRO A 7 -32.86 -32.80 26.00
N VAL A 8 -31.53 -32.89 26.09
CA VAL A 8 -30.81 -33.86 26.93
C VAL A 8 -30.87 -33.48 28.41
N ARG A 9 -30.91 -32.17 28.73
CA ARG A 9 -30.88 -31.65 30.11
C ARG A 9 -29.86 -32.36 31.01
N CYS A 10 -28.63 -32.49 30.53
CA CYS A 10 -27.56 -33.32 31.13
C CYS A 10 -27.23 -33.03 32.60
N THR A 11 -27.67 -31.91 33.20
CA THR A 11 -27.43 -31.58 34.62
C THR A 11 -28.66 -31.85 35.51
N GLY A 12 -28.94 -33.13 35.78
CA GLY A 12 -29.93 -33.57 36.76
C GLY A 12 -29.32 -33.85 38.13
N LEU A 13 -30.08 -33.60 39.19
CA LEU A 13 -29.73 -34.01 40.56
C LEU A 13 -30.74 -35.06 41.04
N VAL A 14 -30.24 -36.11 41.69
CA VAL A 14 -31.04 -37.11 42.41
C VAL A 14 -30.63 -37.11 43.88
N GLU A 15 -31.56 -37.50 44.74
CA GLU A 15 -31.26 -37.67 46.17
C GLU A 15 -30.66 -39.06 46.38
N PHE A 16 -29.46 -39.10 46.99
CA PHE A 16 -28.74 -40.31 47.31
C PHE A 16 -28.04 -40.13 48.66
N GLU A 17 -28.31 -41.03 49.61
CA GLU A 17 -27.75 -40.99 50.98
C GLU A 17 -27.86 -39.61 51.66
N GLY A 18 -29.01 -38.95 51.52
CA GLY A 18 -29.28 -37.63 52.13
C GLY A 18 -28.53 -36.46 51.48
N ARG A 19 -27.89 -36.68 50.32
CA ARG A 19 -27.20 -35.65 49.52
C ARG A 19 -27.82 -35.55 48.13
N LYS A 20 -27.78 -34.36 47.54
CA LYS A 20 -28.10 -34.16 46.12
C LYS A 20 -26.85 -34.45 45.28
N VAL A 21 -26.87 -35.54 44.53
CA VAL A 21 -25.77 -35.95 43.64
C VAL A 21 -26.19 -35.85 42.18
N ARG A 22 -25.24 -35.77 41.25
CA ARG A 22 -25.57 -35.80 39.82
C ARG A 22 -26.18 -37.15 39.45
N TRP A 23 -27.26 -37.12 38.68
CA TRP A 23 -27.84 -38.36 38.15
C TRP A 23 -26.86 -39.05 37.19
N PRO A 24 -26.91 -40.39 37.06
CA PRO A 24 -26.16 -41.10 36.04
C PRO A 24 -26.64 -40.71 34.64
N GLU A 25 -25.69 -40.46 33.72
CA GLU A 25 -26.01 -40.22 32.30
C GLU A 25 -26.42 -41.54 31.61
N TYR A 26 -26.97 -41.44 30.39
CA TYR A 26 -27.44 -42.61 29.62
C TYR A 26 -26.35 -43.67 29.48
N GLU A 27 -25.14 -43.25 29.13
CA GLU A 27 -23.97 -44.12 28.96
C GLU A 27 -23.56 -44.75 30.28
N THR A 28 -23.62 -44.02 31.40
CA THR A 28 -23.34 -44.59 32.74
C THR A 28 -24.37 -45.67 33.10
N LEU A 29 -25.66 -45.40 32.86
CA LEU A 29 -26.73 -46.39 33.08
C LEU A 29 -26.56 -47.63 32.20
N ALA A 30 -26.15 -47.44 30.95
CA ALA A 30 -25.93 -48.53 30.02
C ALA A 30 -24.68 -49.34 30.40
N MET A 31 -23.56 -48.67 30.66
CA MET A 31 -22.25 -49.30 30.83
C MET A 31 -22.01 -49.89 32.23
N LEU A 32 -22.55 -49.27 33.28
CA LEU A 32 -22.48 -49.83 34.64
C LEU A 32 -23.74 -50.60 35.05
N GLY A 33 -24.85 -50.44 34.31
CA GLY A 33 -26.09 -51.19 34.52
C GLY A 33 -26.25 -52.34 33.53
N SER A 34 -26.89 -52.06 32.40
CA SER A 34 -27.30 -53.08 31.42
C SER A 34 -26.15 -53.96 30.91
N GLN A 35 -24.98 -53.37 30.67
CA GLN A 35 -23.78 -54.05 30.17
C GLN A 35 -23.20 -55.04 31.19
N LEU A 36 -23.38 -54.78 32.49
CA LEU A 36 -22.92 -55.63 33.59
C LEU A 36 -24.04 -56.50 34.19
N LEU A 37 -25.25 -56.46 33.62
CA LEU A 37 -26.47 -57.07 34.13
C LEU A 37 -26.84 -56.61 35.56
N VAL A 38 -26.65 -55.32 35.85
CA VAL A 38 -27.06 -54.67 37.10
C VAL A 38 -28.31 -53.83 36.83
N ASP A 39 -29.42 -54.15 37.51
CA ASP A 39 -30.70 -53.44 37.42
C ASP A 39 -30.99 -52.56 38.66
N ASP A 40 -30.07 -52.53 39.62
CA ASP A 40 -30.18 -51.74 40.86
C ASP A 40 -29.70 -50.29 40.66
N LEU A 41 -30.66 -49.39 40.47
CA LEU A 41 -30.39 -47.97 40.25
C LEU A 41 -29.64 -47.30 41.41
N GLN A 42 -29.85 -47.73 42.66
CA GLN A 42 -29.13 -47.15 43.81
C GLN A 42 -27.63 -47.43 43.73
N SER A 43 -27.26 -48.64 43.33
CA SER A 43 -25.85 -49.00 43.12
C SER A 43 -25.24 -48.27 41.92
N ILE A 44 -25.99 -48.07 40.84
CA ILE A 44 -25.49 -47.31 39.68
C ILE A 44 -25.30 -45.83 40.04
N ILE A 45 -26.21 -45.23 40.83
CA ILE A 45 -26.04 -43.85 41.35
C ILE A 45 -24.79 -43.77 42.24
N LYS A 46 -24.61 -44.74 43.14
CA LYS A 46 -23.41 -44.84 43.99
C LYS A 46 -22.14 -44.90 43.15
N TRP A 47 -22.10 -45.78 42.15
CA TRP A 47 -20.92 -45.95 41.29
C TRP A 47 -20.66 -44.74 40.40
N ASN A 48 -21.70 -44.02 39.96
CA ASN A 48 -21.52 -42.73 39.27
C ASN A 48 -20.82 -41.69 40.16
N VAL A 49 -21.22 -41.59 41.43
CA VAL A 49 -20.54 -40.70 42.40
C VAL A 49 -19.11 -41.18 42.63
N LEU A 50 -18.94 -42.48 42.88
CA LEU A 50 -17.65 -43.07 43.16
C LEU A 50 -16.66 -42.91 41.98
N SER A 51 -17.12 -43.10 40.74
CA SER A 51 -16.31 -42.87 39.54
C SER A 51 -15.82 -41.43 39.44
N ASN A 52 -16.64 -40.44 39.79
CA ASN A 52 -16.20 -39.05 39.85
C ASN A 52 -15.14 -38.83 40.93
N ASP A 53 -15.33 -39.40 42.12
CA ASP A 53 -14.38 -39.28 43.24
C ASP A 53 -13.04 -39.97 42.94
N LEU A 54 -13.08 -41.09 42.20
CA LEU A 54 -11.89 -41.86 41.81
C LEU A 54 -11.25 -41.37 40.51
N GLY A 55 -11.88 -40.45 39.78
CA GLY A 55 -11.39 -39.95 38.48
C GLY A 55 -11.44 -41.00 37.36
N ILE A 56 -12.45 -41.87 37.38
CA ILE A 56 -12.63 -42.96 36.41
C ILE A 56 -13.79 -42.66 35.46
N ASP A 57 -13.57 -42.88 34.16
CA ASP A 57 -14.65 -42.83 33.16
C ASP A 57 -15.55 -44.07 33.25
N THR A 58 -16.86 -43.84 33.37
CA THR A 58 -17.87 -44.90 33.54
C THR A 58 -18.05 -45.77 32.28
N ILE A 59 -17.72 -45.26 31.09
CA ILE A 59 -17.81 -46.02 29.84
C ILE A 59 -16.69 -47.04 29.76
N SER A 60 -15.43 -46.58 29.83
CA SER A 60 -14.27 -47.47 29.82
C SER A 60 -14.32 -48.45 30.98
N LEU A 61 -14.73 -48.00 32.17
CA LEU A 61 -14.91 -48.88 33.33
C LEU A 61 -15.89 -50.02 33.05
N GLY A 62 -17.10 -49.70 32.57
CA GLY A 62 -18.11 -50.72 32.28
C GLY A 62 -17.67 -51.72 31.21
N ALA A 63 -17.00 -51.25 30.15
CA ALA A 63 -16.47 -52.12 29.11
C ALA A 63 -15.32 -53.02 29.60
N CYS A 64 -14.38 -52.48 30.39
CA CYS A 64 -13.29 -53.25 30.99
C CYS A 64 -13.82 -54.33 31.95
N LEU A 65 -14.76 -53.95 32.83
CA LEU A 65 -15.39 -54.89 33.76
C LEU A 65 -16.14 -55.98 33.00
N ALA A 66 -16.94 -55.64 31.99
CA ALA A 66 -17.66 -56.65 31.19
C ALA A 66 -16.70 -57.65 30.53
N GLY A 67 -15.56 -57.18 30.00
CA GLY A 67 -14.54 -58.06 29.43
C GLY A 67 -13.90 -58.99 30.48
N LEU A 68 -13.64 -58.49 31.69
CA LEU A 68 -13.17 -59.31 32.81
C LEU A 68 -14.23 -60.35 33.22
N LEU A 69 -15.49 -59.94 33.41
CA LEU A 69 -16.58 -60.82 33.85
C LEU A 69 -16.80 -61.96 32.84
N GLU A 70 -16.76 -61.65 31.55
CA GLU A 70 -16.83 -62.66 30.49
C GLU A 70 -15.64 -63.63 30.56
N ALA A 71 -14.43 -63.15 30.86
CA ALA A 71 -13.25 -64.00 31.00
C ALA A 71 -13.34 -64.92 32.22
N VAL A 72 -13.88 -64.41 33.33
CA VAL A 72 -14.12 -65.19 34.56
C VAL A 72 -15.20 -66.25 34.33
N GLU A 73 -16.35 -65.87 33.73
CA GLU A 73 -17.45 -66.79 33.39
C GLU A 73 -16.97 -67.94 32.50
N LYS A 74 -16.16 -67.63 31.48
CA LYS A 74 -15.61 -68.61 30.55
C LYS A 74 -14.37 -69.34 31.07
N LYS A 75 -13.93 -69.05 32.31
CA LYS A 75 -12.73 -69.63 32.95
C LYS A 75 -11.46 -69.47 32.11
N MET A 76 -11.29 -68.29 31.50
CA MET A 76 -10.17 -67.96 30.61
C MET A 76 -9.00 -67.28 31.35
N LEU A 77 -9.14 -66.99 32.65
CA LEU A 77 -8.11 -66.39 33.48
C LEU A 77 -7.78 -67.31 34.66
N GLU A 78 -6.49 -67.43 34.96
CA GLU A 78 -6.01 -68.07 36.19
C GLU A 78 -6.05 -67.06 37.34
N ILE A 79 -7.26 -66.81 37.86
CA ILE A 79 -7.49 -65.91 38.98
C ILE A 79 -8.45 -66.53 39.98
N ASP A 80 -8.16 -66.38 41.27
CA ASP A 80 -9.08 -66.76 42.34
C ASP A 80 -10.20 -65.72 42.41
N PRO A 81 -11.47 -66.06 42.06
CA PRO A 81 -12.57 -65.09 42.06
C PRO A 81 -12.81 -64.45 43.44
N SER A 82 -12.44 -65.11 44.53
CA SER A 82 -12.60 -64.54 45.87
C SER A 82 -11.75 -63.26 46.06
N THR A 83 -10.59 -63.19 45.40
CA THR A 83 -9.70 -62.00 45.42
C THR A 83 -10.30 -60.79 44.72
N LEU A 84 -11.32 -61.00 43.89
CA LEU A 84 -12.05 -59.95 43.18
C LEU A 84 -13.30 -59.49 43.91
N GLY A 85 -13.65 -60.13 45.03
CA GLY A 85 -14.87 -59.85 45.80
C GLY A 85 -16.06 -60.75 45.44
N PHE A 86 -15.86 -61.82 44.65
CA PHE A 86 -16.91 -62.81 44.41
C PHE A 86 -17.10 -63.73 45.62
N GLN A 87 -18.36 -63.98 46.00
CA GLN A 87 -18.67 -65.02 46.97
C GLN A 87 -18.61 -66.40 46.29
N PRO A 88 -18.19 -67.48 47.00
CA PRO A 88 -18.18 -68.82 46.43
C PRO A 88 -19.55 -69.21 45.85
N GLY A 89 -19.58 -69.59 44.57
CA GLY A 89 -20.82 -69.97 43.87
C GLY A 89 -21.68 -68.81 43.36
N SER A 90 -21.23 -67.56 43.49
CA SER A 90 -21.93 -66.40 42.89
C SER A 90 -21.69 -66.30 41.38
N GLU A 91 -22.72 -65.86 40.65
CA GLU A 91 -22.62 -65.55 39.22
C GLU A 91 -21.68 -64.33 39.01
N PRO A 92 -20.80 -64.35 37.98
CA PRO A 92 -19.94 -63.21 37.69
C PRO A 92 -20.71 -61.93 37.34
N TRP A 93 -21.79 -62.08 36.56
CA TRP A 93 -22.62 -60.97 36.11
C TRP A 93 -23.61 -60.50 37.18
N GLY A 94 -23.85 -59.18 37.26
CA GLY A 94 -24.75 -58.59 38.27
C GLY A 94 -24.18 -58.53 39.70
N ASN A 95 -22.95 -58.99 39.94
CA ASN A 95 -22.36 -59.03 41.29
C ASN A 95 -21.86 -57.65 41.74
N LYS A 96 -22.69 -56.96 42.52
CA LYS A 96 -22.44 -55.58 42.98
C LYS A 96 -21.20 -55.43 43.86
N ALA A 97 -20.95 -56.40 44.76
CA ALA A 97 -19.82 -56.33 45.68
C ALA A 97 -18.48 -56.50 44.94
N ALA A 98 -18.41 -57.43 43.99
CA ALA A 98 -17.24 -57.63 43.15
C ALA A 98 -16.98 -56.43 42.24
N ILE A 99 -18.02 -55.88 41.61
CA ILE A 99 -17.91 -54.67 40.77
C ILE A 99 -17.34 -53.50 41.57
N GLU A 100 -17.87 -53.22 42.76
CA GLU A 100 -17.40 -52.11 43.59
C GLU A 100 -15.94 -52.31 44.05
N ASN A 101 -15.56 -53.52 44.44
CA ASN A 101 -14.18 -53.83 44.78
C ASN A 101 -13.24 -53.63 43.58
N LEU A 102 -13.62 -54.11 42.40
CA LEU A 102 -12.87 -53.94 41.16
C LEU A 102 -12.69 -52.47 40.77
N MET A 103 -13.69 -51.61 41.03
CA MET A 103 -13.54 -50.16 40.82
C MET A 103 -12.38 -49.58 41.63
N PHE A 104 -12.28 -49.94 42.92
CA PHE A 104 -11.17 -49.49 43.76
C PHE A 104 -9.84 -50.10 43.31
N MET A 105 -9.81 -51.38 42.95
CA MET A 105 -8.60 -52.03 42.44
C MET A 105 -8.10 -51.34 41.16
N ILE A 106 -8.99 -50.95 40.24
CA ILE A 106 -8.63 -50.21 39.03
C ILE A 106 -8.10 -48.82 39.40
N ALA A 107 -8.81 -48.08 40.24
CA ALA A 107 -8.42 -46.73 40.66
C ALA A 107 -7.03 -46.70 41.32
N ARG A 108 -6.73 -47.72 42.14
CA ARG A 108 -5.49 -47.85 42.90
C ARG A 108 -4.41 -48.63 42.16
N ARG A 109 -4.71 -49.17 40.97
CA ARG A 109 -3.86 -50.08 40.20
C ARG A 109 -3.36 -51.27 41.04
N GLU A 110 -4.28 -51.93 41.73
CA GLU A 110 -4.02 -53.10 42.57
C GLU A 110 -4.37 -54.40 41.86
N GLY A 111 -3.46 -55.38 41.87
CA GLY A 111 -3.68 -56.71 41.28
C GLY A 111 -4.15 -56.65 39.82
N ILE A 112 -5.23 -57.38 39.50
CA ILE A 112 -5.85 -57.38 38.16
C ILE A 112 -6.33 -55.98 37.74
N GLY A 113 -6.61 -55.10 38.71
CA GLY A 113 -7.04 -53.72 38.47
C GLY A 113 -5.97 -52.87 37.80
N ASN A 114 -4.68 -53.13 38.06
CA ASN A 114 -3.58 -52.46 37.33
C ASN A 114 -3.67 -52.69 35.82
N ASP A 115 -4.02 -53.91 35.43
CA ASP A 115 -4.04 -54.31 34.02
C ASP A 115 -5.28 -53.79 33.31
N LEU A 116 -6.41 -53.77 34.01
CA LEU A 116 -7.65 -53.18 33.51
C LEU A 116 -7.58 -51.65 33.42
N ALA A 117 -6.78 -51.00 34.26
CA ALA A 117 -6.53 -49.55 34.21
C ALA A 117 -5.84 -49.09 32.92
N ASP A 118 -5.23 -50.01 32.16
CA ASP A 118 -4.62 -49.71 30.85
C ASP A 118 -5.58 -49.89 29.66
N GLY A 119 -6.84 -50.30 29.92
CA GLY A 119 -7.90 -50.46 28.92
C GLY A 119 -8.07 -51.91 28.43
N ILE A 120 -9.25 -52.21 27.88
CA ILE A 120 -9.66 -53.60 27.61
C ILE A 120 -8.81 -54.27 26.53
N LYS A 121 -8.34 -53.50 25.53
CA LYS A 121 -7.48 -54.02 24.46
C LYS A 121 -6.17 -54.56 25.04
N ARG A 122 -5.49 -53.74 25.84
CA ARG A 122 -4.21 -54.12 26.45
C ARG A 122 -4.38 -55.23 27.48
N PHE A 123 -5.48 -55.23 28.22
CA PHE A 123 -5.84 -56.32 29.13
C PHE A 123 -5.95 -57.66 28.39
N VAL A 124 -6.72 -57.70 27.29
CA VAL A 124 -6.91 -58.91 26.47
C VAL A 124 -5.58 -59.37 25.85
N GLU A 125 -4.77 -58.46 25.33
CA GLU A 125 -3.45 -58.78 24.77
C GLU A 125 -2.48 -59.33 25.83
N LYS A 126 -2.42 -58.70 27.01
CA LYS A 126 -1.52 -59.09 28.10
C LYS A 126 -1.81 -60.49 28.62
N HIS A 127 -3.08 -60.84 28.74
CA HIS A 127 -3.54 -62.13 29.30
C HIS A 127 -3.76 -63.21 28.23
N GLY A 128 -3.40 -62.94 26.96
CA GLY A 128 -3.55 -63.91 25.88
C GLY A 128 -5.00 -64.30 25.58
N LEU A 129 -5.96 -63.43 25.90
CA LEU A 129 -7.39 -63.67 25.70
C LEU A 129 -7.79 -63.48 24.22
N PRO A 130 -8.89 -64.09 23.75
CA PRO A 130 -9.38 -63.89 22.39
C PRO A 130 -9.69 -62.41 22.10
N ALA A 131 -9.15 -61.87 21.00
CA ALA A 131 -9.32 -60.46 20.59
C ALA A 131 -10.80 -60.02 20.43
N ILE A 132 -11.72 -60.96 20.21
CA ILE A 132 -13.18 -60.72 20.18
C ILE A 132 -13.76 -60.26 21.54
N MET A 133 -13.01 -60.36 22.63
CA MET A 133 -13.43 -59.89 23.95
C MET A 133 -13.18 -58.38 24.13
N ALA A 134 -12.28 -57.80 23.34
CA ALA A 134 -11.93 -56.39 23.44
C ALA A 134 -12.91 -55.52 22.63
N THR A 135 -13.78 -54.80 23.34
CA THR A 135 -14.79 -53.89 22.76
C THR A 135 -14.24 -52.48 22.61
N HIS A 136 -13.45 -52.23 21.55
CA HIS A 136 -12.78 -50.93 21.36
C HIS A 136 -12.82 -50.42 19.91
N GLY A 137 -12.57 -49.13 19.71
CA GLY A 137 -12.07 -48.53 18.47
C GLY A 137 -10.70 -47.91 18.76
N LYS A 138 -9.64 -48.28 18.03
CA LYS A 138 -8.25 -47.82 18.28
C LYS A 138 -7.73 -47.96 19.73
N GLY A 139 -8.29 -48.88 20.51
CA GLY A 139 -7.93 -49.13 21.90
C GLY A 139 -8.78 -48.36 22.91
N LEU A 140 -9.60 -47.39 22.47
CA LEU A 140 -10.60 -46.74 23.30
C LEU A 140 -11.90 -47.54 23.31
N GLU A 141 -12.48 -47.78 24.48
CA GLU A 141 -13.67 -48.59 24.65
C GLU A 141 -14.88 -48.01 23.90
N VAL A 142 -15.66 -48.89 23.28
CA VAL A 142 -16.86 -48.47 22.55
C VAL A 142 -17.92 -47.98 23.56
N PRO A 143 -18.42 -46.74 23.42
CA PRO A 143 -19.53 -46.25 24.23
C PRO A 143 -20.79 -47.04 23.87
N ALA A 144 -21.85 -46.93 24.67
CA ALA A 144 -23.09 -47.71 24.55
C ALA A 144 -23.85 -47.60 23.18
N HIS A 145 -23.22 -47.08 22.14
CA HIS A 145 -23.65 -47.02 20.75
C HIS A 145 -22.96 -48.11 19.91
N GLU A 146 -23.75 -49.11 19.54
CA GLU A 146 -23.31 -50.30 18.80
C GLU A 146 -22.93 -49.97 17.33
N PRO A 147 -21.67 -50.17 16.88
CA PRO A 147 -21.23 -49.86 15.51
C PRO A 147 -21.99 -50.62 14.42
N ARG A 148 -22.49 -51.84 14.69
CA ARG A 148 -23.32 -52.59 13.72
C ARG A 148 -24.70 -51.96 13.53
N ALA A 149 -25.13 -51.04 14.39
CA ALA A 149 -26.44 -50.38 14.26
C ALA A 149 -26.47 -49.32 13.15
N ASN A 150 -25.34 -48.71 12.82
CA ASN A 150 -25.24 -47.67 11.80
C ASN A 150 -23.83 -47.62 11.17
N ASN A 151 -23.76 -47.73 9.84
CA ASN A 151 -22.50 -47.67 9.10
C ASN A 151 -21.80 -46.31 9.20
N MET A 152 -22.53 -45.21 9.42
CA MET A 152 -21.92 -43.91 9.70
C MET A 152 -21.17 -43.92 11.03
N THR A 153 -21.78 -44.45 12.10
CA THR A 153 -21.14 -44.60 13.42
C THR A 153 -19.93 -45.53 13.34
N ALA A 154 -20.04 -46.64 12.60
CA ALA A 154 -18.90 -47.53 12.42
C ALA A 154 -17.76 -46.86 11.65
N LEU A 155 -18.07 -46.14 10.57
CA LEU A 155 -17.05 -45.41 9.79
C LEU A 155 -16.36 -44.34 10.63
N ASP A 156 -17.14 -43.58 11.41
CA ASP A 156 -16.61 -42.58 12.33
C ASP A 156 -15.63 -43.21 13.34
N TYR A 157 -15.98 -44.34 13.97
CA TYR A 157 -15.07 -45.05 14.87
C TYR A 157 -13.83 -45.62 14.18
N PHE A 158 -13.92 -45.99 12.90
CA PHE A 158 -12.74 -46.38 12.13
C PHE A 158 -11.78 -45.19 11.97
N THR A 159 -12.30 -44.01 11.66
CA THR A 159 -11.49 -42.90 11.13
C THR A 159 -11.15 -41.83 12.15
N GLU A 160 -11.91 -41.71 13.24
CA GLU A 160 -11.69 -40.75 14.32
C GLU A 160 -10.28 -40.86 14.89
N PRO A 161 -9.61 -39.73 15.22
CA PRO A 161 -8.24 -39.76 15.72
C PRO A 161 -8.05 -40.62 16.99
N ARG A 162 -9.07 -40.73 17.84
CA ARG A 162 -9.03 -41.53 19.08
C ARG A 162 -9.86 -42.82 19.04
N GLY A 163 -10.42 -43.18 17.89
CA GLY A 163 -11.28 -44.36 17.74
C GLY A 163 -12.70 -44.10 18.23
N ALA A 164 -13.20 -44.89 19.16
CA ALA A 164 -14.59 -44.83 19.61
C ALA A 164 -14.90 -43.66 20.57
N TYR A 165 -14.40 -42.46 20.26
CA TYR A 165 -14.50 -41.30 21.14
C TYR A 165 -15.81 -40.54 20.93
N HIS A 166 -16.78 -40.78 21.81
CA HIS A 166 -18.12 -40.19 21.71
C HIS A 166 -18.23 -38.69 22.01
N CYS A 167 -17.16 -38.04 22.51
CA CYS A 167 -17.20 -36.59 22.78
C CYS A 167 -16.52 -35.75 21.68
N ASN A 168 -16.05 -36.33 20.57
CA ASN A 168 -15.55 -35.61 19.40
C ASN A 168 -16.49 -35.97 18.27
N THR A 169 -16.85 -34.96 17.49
CA THR A 169 -17.45 -35.16 16.17
C THR A 169 -18.85 -35.81 16.19
N PRO A 170 -19.73 -35.57 15.21
CA PRO A 170 -21.12 -35.94 15.36
C PRO A 170 -21.30 -37.43 15.09
N MET A 171 -21.35 -38.23 16.16
CA MET A 171 -21.89 -39.58 16.08
C MET A 171 -23.28 -39.55 15.45
N ALA A 172 -23.49 -40.34 14.41
CA ALA A 172 -24.78 -40.50 13.74
C ALA A 172 -25.73 -41.41 14.56
N LEU A 173 -26.10 -40.97 15.77
CA LEU A 173 -26.94 -41.75 16.70
C LEU A 173 -28.38 -41.93 16.22
N SER A 174 -28.88 -40.96 15.44
CA SER A 174 -30.17 -41.03 14.77
C SER A 174 -30.08 -40.45 13.36
N SER A 175 -30.99 -40.88 12.48
CA SER A 175 -31.06 -40.38 11.10
C SER A 175 -31.28 -38.87 10.98
N ASN A 176 -31.81 -38.23 12.04
CA ASN A 176 -32.14 -36.80 12.05
C ASN A 176 -30.99 -35.93 12.56
N MET A 177 -30.01 -36.49 13.28
CA MET A 177 -28.86 -35.75 13.85
C MET A 177 -27.79 -35.42 12.82
N ASN A 178 -27.94 -35.94 11.60
CA ASN A 178 -27.02 -35.74 10.48
C ASN A 178 -27.44 -34.59 9.55
N PHE A 179 -28.60 -33.95 9.79
CA PHE A 179 -29.06 -32.88 8.91
C PHE A 179 -28.25 -31.62 9.08
N LYS A 180 -27.77 -31.09 7.96
CA LYS A 180 -27.06 -29.81 7.82
C LYS A 180 -27.38 -29.25 6.43
N LYS A 181 -28.35 -28.32 6.38
CA LYS A 181 -28.89 -27.77 5.12
C LYS A 181 -27.79 -27.22 4.21
N GLU A 182 -26.85 -26.49 4.80
CA GLU A 182 -25.75 -25.84 4.09
C GLU A 182 -24.73 -26.83 3.51
N LEU A 183 -24.68 -28.06 4.04
CA LEU A 183 -23.80 -29.13 3.56
C LEU A 183 -24.47 -30.04 2.53
N GLY A 184 -25.74 -29.76 2.19
CA GLY A 184 -26.58 -30.61 1.34
C GLY A 184 -27.14 -31.84 2.05
N LEU A 185 -26.92 -31.99 3.36
CA LEU A 185 -27.41 -33.11 4.16
C LEU A 185 -28.85 -32.82 4.61
N THR A 186 -29.81 -32.97 3.69
CA THR A 186 -31.22 -32.56 3.86
C THR A 186 -32.20 -33.73 3.97
N GLY A 187 -31.74 -34.97 3.77
CA GLY A 187 -32.57 -36.18 3.80
C GLY A 187 -31.93 -37.29 4.64
N MET A 188 -32.75 -38.24 5.11
CA MET A 188 -32.29 -39.36 5.94
C MET A 188 -31.31 -40.25 5.17
N ILE A 189 -30.18 -40.57 5.80
CA ILE A 189 -29.26 -41.60 5.31
C ILE A 189 -29.67 -42.93 5.94
N GLU A 190 -29.90 -43.96 5.11
CA GLU A 190 -30.28 -45.28 5.60
C GLU A 190 -29.09 -45.90 6.36
N ARG A 191 -29.36 -46.39 7.57
CA ARG A 191 -28.35 -46.77 8.58
C ARG A 191 -27.42 -47.92 8.16
N PHE A 192 -27.83 -48.80 7.25
CA PHE A 192 -27.00 -49.90 6.73
C PHE A 192 -26.47 -49.63 5.33
N SER A 193 -26.77 -48.46 4.79
CA SER A 193 -26.38 -48.13 3.44
C SER A 193 -24.89 -47.87 3.33
N THR A 194 -24.37 -48.16 2.14
CA THR A 194 -23.09 -47.64 1.65
C THR A 194 -23.29 -46.54 0.60
N TYR A 195 -24.54 -46.22 0.23
CA TYR A 195 -24.97 -45.28 -0.82
C TYR A 195 -26.21 -44.44 -0.38
N SER A 196 -26.71 -43.50 -1.18
CA SER A 196 -27.86 -42.64 -0.81
C SER A 196 -29.21 -43.38 -0.66
N ALA A 197 -30.18 -42.74 0.01
CA ALA A 197 -31.52 -43.27 0.30
C ALA A 197 -32.45 -43.42 -0.92
N ASP A 198 -32.05 -42.91 -2.09
CA ASP A 198 -32.78 -42.96 -3.36
C ASP A 198 -32.12 -43.90 -4.39
N GLY A 199 -30.97 -44.51 -4.08
CA GLY A 199 -30.42 -45.68 -4.80
C GLY A 199 -30.09 -45.48 -6.27
N LYS A 200 -30.13 -44.26 -6.82
CA LYS A 200 -30.05 -44.03 -8.27
C LYS A 200 -28.73 -43.47 -8.80
N ASP A 201 -27.85 -42.90 -7.96
CA ASP A 201 -26.74 -42.08 -8.48
C ASP A 201 -25.32 -42.56 -8.13
N GLY A 202 -25.14 -43.72 -7.49
CA GLY A 202 -23.80 -44.27 -7.23
C GLY A 202 -22.87 -43.38 -6.36
N LYS A 203 -23.42 -42.38 -5.65
CA LYS A 203 -22.67 -41.50 -4.74
C LYS A 203 -22.58 -42.14 -3.35
N ASP A 204 -21.38 -42.17 -2.78
CA ASP A 204 -21.07 -42.76 -1.46
C ASP A 204 -21.61 -41.88 -0.31
N ALA A 205 -22.94 -41.75 -0.19
CA ALA A 205 -23.59 -40.83 0.73
C ALA A 205 -23.19 -41.02 2.21
N THR A 206 -22.94 -42.25 2.64
CA THR A 206 -22.42 -42.55 3.98
C THR A 206 -21.06 -41.90 4.21
N VAL A 207 -20.14 -42.04 3.25
CA VAL A 207 -18.78 -41.49 3.33
C VAL A 207 -18.82 -39.96 3.28
N GLU A 208 -19.53 -39.41 2.31
CA GLU A 208 -19.68 -37.96 2.13
C GLU A 208 -20.25 -37.31 3.40
N ALA A 209 -21.29 -37.92 3.98
CA ALA A 209 -21.90 -37.39 5.19
C ALA A 209 -20.97 -37.47 6.40
N VAL A 210 -20.24 -38.59 6.60
CA VAL A 210 -19.27 -38.69 7.70
C VAL A 210 -18.19 -37.61 7.53
N VAL A 211 -17.55 -37.48 6.36
CA VAL A 211 -16.49 -36.47 6.17
C VAL A 211 -17.03 -35.05 6.40
N LYS A 212 -18.17 -34.70 5.81
CA LYS A 212 -18.76 -33.37 5.97
C LYS A 212 -19.14 -33.05 7.42
N LEU A 213 -19.72 -34.02 8.13
CA LEU A 213 -20.07 -33.87 9.55
C LEU A 213 -18.82 -33.77 10.41
N GLN A 214 -17.76 -34.50 10.05
CA GLN A 214 -16.49 -34.42 10.76
C GLN A 214 -15.84 -33.05 10.62
N ASP A 215 -15.75 -32.52 9.40
CA ASP A 215 -15.18 -31.19 9.17
C ASP A 215 -16.01 -30.09 9.87
N ALA A 216 -17.32 -30.06 9.62
CA ALA A 216 -18.18 -29.06 10.25
C ALA A 216 -18.17 -29.15 11.79
N GLY A 217 -18.13 -30.38 12.33
CA GLY A 217 -18.08 -30.65 13.76
C GLY A 217 -16.75 -30.25 14.41
N GLU A 218 -15.63 -30.43 13.73
CA GLU A 218 -14.30 -30.01 14.22
C GLU A 218 -14.19 -28.48 14.34
N ALA A 219 -14.67 -27.75 13.33
CA ALA A 219 -14.74 -26.29 13.39
C ALA A 219 -15.64 -25.83 14.55
N TYR A 220 -16.79 -26.47 14.72
CA TYR A 220 -17.70 -26.19 15.83
C TYR A 220 -17.08 -26.46 17.22
N ALA A 221 -16.41 -27.60 17.38
CA ALA A 221 -15.75 -27.98 18.62
C ALA A 221 -14.59 -27.04 18.96
N ALA A 222 -13.83 -26.58 17.96
CA ALA A 222 -12.76 -25.61 18.14
C ALA A 222 -13.27 -24.25 18.63
N CYS A 223 -14.51 -23.89 18.32
CA CYS A 223 -15.18 -22.70 18.88
C CYS A 223 -15.68 -22.90 20.33
N GLY A 224 -15.44 -24.05 20.96
CA GLY A 224 -15.93 -24.38 22.31
C GLY A 224 -17.41 -24.77 22.36
N GLY A 225 -18.00 -25.14 21.22
CA GLY A 225 -19.39 -25.57 21.14
C GLY A 225 -19.66 -26.91 21.81
N CYS A 226 -20.83 -27.06 22.43
CA CYS A 226 -21.26 -28.33 23.03
C CYS A 226 -21.74 -29.30 21.93
N ILE A 227 -21.22 -30.54 21.91
CA ILE A 227 -21.53 -31.56 20.87
C ILE A 227 -23.02 -31.69 20.53
N PHE A 228 -23.90 -31.66 21.54
CA PHE A 228 -25.34 -31.74 21.32
C PHE A 228 -25.92 -30.54 20.59
N GLY A 229 -25.35 -29.34 20.77
CA GLY A 229 -25.74 -28.13 20.04
C GLY A 229 -25.49 -28.25 18.54
N PHE A 230 -24.45 -28.97 18.13
CA PHE A 230 -24.21 -29.27 16.71
C PHE A 230 -25.12 -30.38 16.19
N GLN A 231 -25.37 -31.43 16.99
CA GLN A 231 -26.14 -32.60 16.55
C GLN A 231 -27.65 -32.32 16.42
N VAL A 232 -28.24 -31.46 17.27
CA VAL A 232 -29.70 -31.24 17.30
C VAL A 232 -30.18 -30.10 16.39
N ILE A 233 -29.26 -29.32 15.82
CA ILE A 233 -29.58 -28.19 14.94
C ILE A 233 -29.30 -28.59 13.49
N ASP A 234 -30.23 -28.30 12.59
CA ASP A 234 -30.15 -28.70 11.17
C ASP A 234 -29.42 -27.68 10.27
N THR A 235 -28.80 -26.67 10.87
CA THR A 235 -28.06 -25.57 10.23
C THR A 235 -26.74 -25.26 10.91
N ILE A 236 -25.73 -24.85 10.15
CA ILE A 236 -24.45 -24.32 10.67
C ILE A 236 -24.37 -22.79 10.62
N GLN A 237 -25.17 -22.12 9.80
CA GLN A 237 -25.08 -20.67 9.59
C GLN A 237 -25.19 -19.85 10.89
N PRO A 238 -26.09 -20.15 11.85
CA PRO A 238 -26.15 -19.39 13.10
C PRO A 238 -24.84 -19.42 13.91
N TRP A 239 -24.07 -20.49 13.80
CA TRP A 239 -22.78 -20.63 14.49
C TRP A 239 -21.67 -19.83 13.80
N ILE A 240 -21.68 -19.84 12.47
CA ILE A 240 -20.79 -18.99 11.67
C ILE A 240 -21.07 -17.51 11.96
N ASP A 241 -22.35 -17.13 11.98
CA ASP A 241 -22.77 -15.76 12.29
C ASP A 241 -22.36 -15.35 13.70
N ALA A 242 -22.54 -16.23 14.69
CA ALA A 242 -22.10 -15.98 16.06
C ALA A 242 -20.57 -15.83 16.16
N LEU A 243 -19.80 -16.70 15.51
CA LEU A 243 -18.34 -16.60 15.46
C LEU A 243 -17.91 -15.28 14.83
N ASN A 244 -18.52 -14.91 13.70
CA ASN A 244 -18.26 -13.65 13.02
C ASN A 244 -18.59 -12.44 13.89
N ALA A 245 -19.73 -12.46 14.58
CA ALA A 245 -20.14 -11.39 15.48
C ALA A 245 -19.19 -11.23 16.69
N ILE A 246 -18.72 -12.34 17.26
CA ILE A 246 -17.82 -12.35 18.42
C ILE A 246 -16.41 -11.91 18.03
N THR A 247 -15.90 -12.39 16.89
CA THR A 247 -14.49 -12.21 16.51
C THR A 247 -14.25 -11.05 15.57
N GLY A 248 -15.30 -10.54 14.90
CA GLY A 248 -15.19 -9.59 13.80
C GLY A 248 -14.67 -10.20 12.50
N LEU A 249 -14.43 -11.52 12.46
CA LEU A 249 -14.05 -12.25 11.25
C LEU A 249 -15.26 -12.43 10.31
N LYS A 250 -15.00 -12.75 9.04
CA LYS A 250 -16.06 -13.04 8.04
C LYS A 250 -15.90 -14.46 7.50
N HIS A 251 -16.19 -15.43 8.35
CA HIS A 251 -16.36 -16.82 7.93
C HIS A 251 -17.67 -17.00 7.17
N ASP A 252 -17.63 -17.84 6.15
CA ASP A 252 -18.80 -18.45 5.50
C ASP A 252 -18.74 -19.98 5.64
N VAL A 253 -19.76 -20.67 5.13
CA VAL A 253 -19.85 -22.15 5.15
C VAL A 253 -18.59 -22.80 4.56
N THR A 254 -18.06 -22.25 3.47
CA THR A 254 -16.88 -22.78 2.80
C THR A 254 -15.65 -22.69 3.71
N SER A 255 -15.41 -21.53 4.32
CA SER A 255 -14.30 -21.32 5.23
C SER A 255 -14.45 -22.12 6.54
N TRP A 256 -15.68 -22.32 7.00
CA TRP A 256 -15.99 -23.16 8.17
C TRP A 256 -15.59 -24.61 7.92
N MET A 257 -16.02 -25.16 6.78
CA MET A 257 -15.65 -26.51 6.34
C MET A 257 -14.14 -26.66 6.16
N ALA A 258 -13.47 -25.70 5.53
CA ALA A 258 -12.02 -25.73 5.35
C ALA A 258 -11.26 -25.69 6.68
N SER A 259 -11.77 -24.97 7.68
CA SER A 259 -11.17 -24.91 9.01
C SER A 259 -11.28 -26.26 9.72
N GLY A 260 -12.45 -26.88 9.62
CA GLY A 260 -12.72 -28.24 10.10
C GLY A 260 -11.82 -29.31 9.48
N GLU A 261 -11.75 -29.31 8.15
CA GLU A 261 -10.90 -30.22 7.38
C GLU A 261 -9.43 -30.09 7.81
N ALA A 262 -8.94 -28.86 7.98
CA ALA A 262 -7.57 -28.61 8.42
C ALA A 262 -7.30 -29.14 9.83
N ILE A 263 -8.23 -28.94 10.78
CA ILE A 263 -8.12 -29.47 12.14
C ILE A 263 -8.07 -31.00 12.09
N PHE A 264 -8.95 -31.64 11.31
CA PHE A 264 -9.00 -33.09 11.19
C PHE A 264 -7.73 -33.67 10.55
N ASN A 265 -7.26 -33.06 9.46
CA ASN A 265 -6.01 -33.44 8.79
C ASN A 265 -4.79 -33.27 9.69
N LEU A 266 -4.76 -32.22 10.51
CA LEU A 266 -3.71 -32.01 11.51
C LEU A 266 -3.71 -33.13 12.57
N LYS A 267 -4.88 -33.52 13.09
CA LYS A 267 -4.99 -34.65 14.03
C LYS A 267 -4.54 -35.95 13.38
N ARG A 268 -4.89 -36.20 12.10
CA ARG A 268 -4.38 -37.36 11.37
C ARG A 268 -2.87 -37.35 11.21
N ALA A 269 -2.29 -36.21 10.83
CA ALA A 269 -0.84 -36.06 10.70
C ALA A 269 -0.11 -36.30 12.04
N TYR A 270 -0.69 -35.86 13.15
CA TYR A 270 -0.19 -36.16 14.49
C TYR A 270 -0.21 -37.65 14.80
N ASN A 271 -1.34 -38.32 14.55
CA ASN A 271 -1.47 -39.77 14.74
C ASN A 271 -0.45 -40.58 13.95
N LEU A 272 -0.22 -40.22 12.67
CA LEU A 272 0.80 -40.84 11.83
C LEU A 272 2.21 -40.70 12.43
N LYS A 273 2.52 -39.54 13.02
CA LYS A 273 3.79 -39.33 13.75
C LYS A 273 3.88 -40.16 15.03
N CYS A 274 2.76 -40.42 15.69
CA CYS A 274 2.68 -41.30 16.85
C CYS A 274 2.65 -42.80 16.49
N GLY A 275 2.79 -43.16 15.21
CA GLY A 275 2.83 -44.53 14.74
C GLY A 275 1.46 -45.15 14.43
N MET A 276 0.37 -44.39 14.54
CA MET A 276 -0.97 -44.86 14.15
C MET A 276 -1.16 -44.68 12.65
N SER A 277 -1.49 -45.76 11.93
CA SER A 277 -1.60 -45.77 10.47
C SER A 277 -2.95 -46.33 10.02
N LYS A 278 -3.10 -46.62 8.71
CA LYS A 278 -4.32 -47.24 8.17
C LYS A 278 -4.70 -48.58 8.83
N VAL A 279 -3.73 -49.31 9.41
CA VAL A 279 -4.01 -50.57 10.10
C VAL A 279 -4.78 -50.37 11.40
N ASP A 280 -4.68 -49.17 11.98
CA ASP A 280 -5.38 -48.76 13.19
C ASP A 280 -6.77 -48.20 12.90
N ASP A 281 -7.09 -47.89 11.64
CA ASP A 281 -8.41 -47.37 11.24
C ASP A 281 -9.45 -48.52 11.22
N THR A 282 -9.74 -49.08 12.40
CA THR A 282 -10.58 -50.25 12.62
C THR A 282 -11.24 -50.25 14.01
N ILE A 283 -12.17 -51.17 14.22
CA ILE A 283 -12.77 -51.50 15.53
C ILE A 283 -12.44 -52.94 15.94
N GLY A 284 -12.73 -53.28 17.20
CA GLY A 284 -12.49 -54.59 17.78
C GLY A 284 -13.23 -55.71 17.04
N GLN A 285 -12.64 -56.91 17.05
CA GLN A 285 -13.10 -58.07 16.27
C GLN A 285 -14.57 -58.46 16.57
N ARG A 286 -15.07 -58.15 17.78
CA ARG A 286 -16.47 -58.36 18.19
C ARG A 286 -17.46 -57.78 17.20
N PHE A 287 -17.19 -56.58 16.69
CA PHE A 287 -18.10 -55.84 15.83
C PHE A 287 -18.05 -56.29 14.37
N PHE A 288 -17.05 -57.11 14.00
CA PHE A 288 -17.01 -57.83 12.72
C PHE A 288 -17.67 -59.22 12.79
N THR A 289 -18.18 -59.60 13.96
CA THR A 289 -18.87 -60.88 14.16
C THR A 289 -20.39 -60.67 14.09
N ARG A 290 -21.05 -61.53 13.30
CA ARG A 290 -22.51 -61.53 13.16
C ARG A 290 -23.18 -61.92 14.47
N ILE A 291 -24.26 -61.23 14.84
CA ILE A 291 -25.16 -61.66 15.91
C ILE A 291 -26.40 -62.32 15.34
N GLU A 292 -26.95 -63.28 16.07
CA GLU A 292 -28.07 -64.10 15.61
C GLU A 292 -29.44 -63.45 15.89
N LYS A 293 -29.52 -62.61 16.93
CA LYS A 293 -30.75 -61.94 17.39
C LYS A 293 -30.54 -60.43 17.59
N GLY A 294 -31.62 -59.66 17.67
CA GLY A 294 -31.58 -58.21 17.90
C GLY A 294 -31.59 -57.35 16.64
N GLY A 295 -31.63 -56.02 16.84
CA GLY A 295 -31.83 -55.03 15.79
C GLY A 295 -30.66 -54.88 14.79
N THR A 296 -29.47 -55.37 15.14
CA THR A 296 -28.25 -55.22 14.33
C THR A 296 -27.82 -56.53 13.63
N LYS A 297 -28.60 -57.62 13.75
CA LYS A 297 -28.30 -58.95 13.17
C LYS A 297 -28.10 -58.99 11.64
N ARG A 298 -28.52 -57.94 10.95
CA ARG A 298 -28.50 -57.82 9.49
C ARG A 298 -27.28 -57.05 8.97
N ASN A 299 -26.45 -56.50 9.85
CA ASN A 299 -25.35 -55.63 9.44
C ASN A 299 -24.02 -56.06 10.08
N ILE A 300 -22.99 -56.11 9.25
CA ILE A 300 -21.59 -56.13 9.66
C ILE A 300 -20.97 -54.94 8.93
N PRO A 301 -20.41 -53.95 9.65
CA PRO A 301 -19.83 -52.76 9.04
C PRO A 301 -18.89 -53.09 7.88
N PRO A 302 -19.18 -52.63 6.65
CA PRO A 302 -18.44 -53.03 5.46
C PRO A 302 -17.15 -52.21 5.29
N ILE A 303 -16.22 -52.36 6.24
CA ILE A 303 -14.95 -51.60 6.31
C ILE A 303 -14.17 -51.62 4.99
N LYS A 304 -14.10 -52.77 4.31
CA LYS A 304 -13.38 -52.93 3.03
C LYS A 304 -13.98 -52.09 1.89
N LYS A 305 -15.24 -51.65 2.01
CA LYS A 305 -15.90 -50.76 1.05
C LYS A 305 -15.81 -49.30 1.48
N LEU A 306 -16.05 -49.03 2.75
CA LEU A 306 -16.16 -47.65 3.26
C LEU A 306 -14.80 -46.96 3.40
N LEU A 307 -13.79 -47.65 3.92
CA LEU A 307 -12.51 -47.02 4.29
C LEU A 307 -11.70 -46.50 3.08
N PRO A 308 -11.55 -47.25 1.96
CA PRO A 308 -10.85 -46.72 0.78
C PRO A 308 -11.54 -45.48 0.18
N ARG A 309 -12.88 -45.50 0.11
CA ARG A 309 -13.67 -44.37 -0.40
C ARG A 309 -13.60 -43.17 0.53
N TYR A 310 -13.51 -43.39 1.83
CA TYR A 310 -13.26 -42.34 2.81
C TYR A 310 -11.92 -41.64 2.59
N TYR A 311 -10.82 -42.39 2.40
CA TYR A 311 -9.52 -41.78 2.11
C TYR A 311 -9.53 -41.00 0.79
N GLU A 312 -10.17 -41.54 -0.24
CA GLU A 312 -10.35 -40.85 -1.52
C GLU A 312 -11.12 -39.53 -1.35
N PHE A 313 -12.25 -39.56 -0.62
CA PHE A 313 -13.08 -38.37 -0.40
C PHE A 313 -12.35 -37.31 0.45
N ARG A 314 -11.51 -37.73 1.40
CA ARG A 314 -10.63 -36.87 2.20
C ARG A 314 -9.44 -36.29 1.41
N GLY A 315 -9.20 -36.74 0.18
CA GLY A 315 -7.99 -36.40 -0.58
C GLY A 315 -6.71 -36.96 0.05
N TRP A 316 -6.80 -38.06 0.78
CA TRP A 316 -5.66 -38.76 1.38
C TRP A 316 -5.11 -39.82 0.42
N THR A 317 -3.88 -40.27 0.64
CA THR A 317 -3.32 -41.41 -0.07
C THR A 317 -4.09 -42.69 0.27
N VAL A 318 -3.89 -43.75 -0.52
CA VAL A 318 -4.43 -45.11 -0.23
C VAL A 318 -3.96 -45.67 1.12
N ASP A 319 -2.92 -45.08 1.71
CA ASP A 319 -2.41 -45.41 3.04
C ASP A 319 -2.98 -44.51 4.14
N GLY A 320 -3.98 -43.68 3.82
CA GLY A 320 -4.62 -42.76 4.74
C GLY A 320 -3.71 -41.63 5.20
N VAL A 321 -2.82 -41.13 4.32
CA VAL A 321 -1.94 -40.00 4.61
C VAL A 321 -2.46 -38.72 3.92
N PRO A 322 -2.66 -37.60 4.63
CA PRO A 322 -3.07 -36.33 4.01
C PRO A 322 -2.08 -35.88 2.92
N THR A 323 -2.58 -35.52 1.74
CA THR A 323 -1.77 -35.04 0.59
C THR A 323 -1.68 -33.51 0.55
N GLU A 324 -0.76 -32.93 -0.22
CA GLU A 324 -0.70 -31.47 -0.42
C GLU A 324 -2.06 -30.88 -0.87
N HIS A 325 -2.81 -31.57 -1.72
CA HIS A 325 -4.14 -31.14 -2.15
C HIS A 325 -5.15 -31.03 -0.99
N SER A 326 -5.06 -31.91 0.01
CA SER A 326 -5.90 -31.87 1.24
C SER A 326 -5.58 -30.67 2.17
N TRP A 327 -4.62 -29.82 1.79
CA TRP A 327 -4.32 -28.55 2.48
C TRP A 327 -4.71 -27.29 1.67
N VAL A 328 -5.19 -27.42 0.42
CA VAL A 328 -5.12 -26.35 -0.60
C VAL A 328 -6.47 -25.73 -1.02
N ASN A 329 -7.62 -26.11 -0.45
CA ASN A 329 -8.89 -25.37 -0.67
C ASN A 329 -8.92 -24.00 0.07
N ARG A 330 -8.07 -23.07 -0.38
CA ARG A 330 -8.12 -21.64 -0.04
C ARG A 330 -8.12 -20.83 -1.34
N PRO A 331 -8.93 -19.76 -1.48
CA PRO A 331 -8.49 -18.63 -2.29
C PRO A 331 -7.28 -18.01 -1.59
N LYS A 332 -6.07 -18.32 -2.08
CA LYS A 332 -4.82 -17.75 -1.57
C LYS A 332 -4.65 -16.32 -2.09
N VAL A 333 -5.21 -15.34 -1.41
CA VAL A 333 -4.56 -14.03 -1.38
C VAL A 333 -3.67 -14.05 -0.15
N LYS A 334 -2.35 -14.13 -0.36
CA LYS A 334 -1.40 -14.03 0.75
C LYS A 334 -1.48 -12.59 1.27
N PRO A 335 -1.65 -12.34 2.58
CA PRO A 335 -1.59 -11.00 3.13
C PRO A 335 -0.32 -10.31 2.68
N ARG A 336 -0.48 -9.11 2.10
CA ARG A 336 0.64 -8.27 1.64
C ARG A 336 0.60 -6.96 2.40
N ARG A 337 1.76 -6.34 2.64
CA ARG A 337 1.80 -5.03 3.30
C ARG A 337 1.22 -3.98 2.35
N VAL A 338 0.53 -2.98 2.88
CA VAL A 338 -0.02 -1.88 2.07
C VAL A 338 1.05 -1.20 1.21
N ILE A 339 2.26 -1.04 1.75
CA ILE A 339 3.41 -0.48 1.02
C ILE A 339 3.79 -1.26 -0.23
N ASP A 340 3.56 -2.58 -0.26
CA ASP A 340 3.81 -3.39 -1.45
C ASP A 340 2.75 -3.12 -2.54
N TYR A 341 1.51 -2.81 -2.16
CA TYR A 341 0.46 -2.37 -3.10
C TYR A 341 0.69 -0.94 -3.60
N ILE A 342 1.20 -0.05 -2.73
CA ILE A 342 1.57 1.32 -3.12
C ILE A 342 2.71 1.27 -4.15
N ALA A 343 3.73 0.43 -3.92
CA ALA A 343 4.82 0.25 -4.88
C ALA A 343 4.29 -0.24 -6.24
N ASP A 344 3.41 -1.25 -6.29
CA ASP A 344 2.78 -1.70 -7.54
C ASP A 344 2.02 -0.57 -8.23
N MET A 345 1.22 0.19 -7.48
CA MET A 345 0.45 1.30 -8.03
C MET A 345 1.35 2.40 -8.63
N LEU A 346 2.50 2.68 -8.01
CA LEU A 346 3.46 3.65 -8.54
C LEU A 346 4.12 3.16 -9.83
N VAL A 347 4.40 1.85 -9.93
CA VAL A 347 4.86 1.22 -11.19
C VAL A 347 3.78 1.35 -12.26
N ASP A 348 2.55 0.97 -11.97
CA ASP A 348 1.42 1.02 -12.92
C ASP A 348 1.16 2.44 -13.42
N ALA A 349 1.38 3.44 -12.58
CA ALA A 349 1.27 4.87 -12.92
C ALA A 349 2.46 5.41 -13.73
N GLY A 350 3.54 4.61 -13.88
CA GLY A 350 4.80 5.04 -14.46
C GLY A 350 5.48 6.15 -13.66
N LEU A 351 5.34 6.12 -12.32
CA LEU A 351 5.94 7.04 -11.34
C LEU A 351 7.14 6.37 -10.65
N THR A 352 8.15 6.03 -11.46
CA THR A 352 9.24 5.13 -11.05
C THR A 352 10.54 5.83 -10.64
N THR A 353 10.63 7.16 -10.79
CA THR A 353 11.73 7.95 -10.22
C THR A 353 11.30 8.50 -8.87
N VAL A 354 11.90 8.00 -7.79
CA VAL A 354 11.52 8.30 -6.41
C VAL A 354 12.70 8.95 -5.69
N ILE A 355 12.44 10.05 -4.99
CA ILE A 355 13.41 10.71 -4.13
C ILE A 355 13.12 10.28 -2.69
N ALA A 356 14.07 9.64 -2.01
CA ALA A 356 13.82 9.09 -0.69
C ALA A 356 14.98 9.39 0.26
N LEU A 357 14.69 10.09 1.36
CA LEU A 357 15.60 10.22 2.49
C LEU A 357 14.99 9.52 3.71
N PRO A 358 15.38 8.26 3.98
CA PRO A 358 14.68 7.42 4.95
C PRO A 358 14.82 7.90 6.39
N GLY A 359 13.75 7.70 7.16
CA GLY A 359 13.69 7.88 8.61
C GLY A 359 12.30 7.57 9.15
N GLY A 360 12.18 7.25 10.45
CA GLY A 360 10.91 6.81 11.04
C GLY A 360 10.40 5.51 10.41
N SER A 361 9.13 5.46 9.99
CA SER A 361 8.53 4.31 9.29
C SER A 361 8.76 4.27 7.77
N THR A 362 9.25 5.36 7.16
CA THR A 362 9.46 5.41 5.70
C THR A 362 10.49 4.43 5.12
N PRO A 363 11.50 3.89 5.86
CA PRO A 363 12.38 2.83 5.36
C PRO A 363 11.63 1.58 4.89
N PHE A 364 10.47 1.26 5.48
CA PHE A 364 9.68 0.10 5.06
C PHE A 364 9.13 0.26 3.64
N LEU A 365 8.67 1.46 3.28
CA LEU A 365 8.26 1.73 1.90
C LEU A 365 9.46 1.64 0.95
N MET A 366 10.65 2.10 1.35
CA MET A 366 11.86 1.91 0.55
C MET A 366 12.20 0.42 0.35
N GLU A 367 12.00 -0.43 1.35
CA GLU A 367 12.15 -1.89 1.20
C GLU A 367 11.18 -2.45 0.15
N ALA A 368 9.94 -1.95 0.09
CA ALA A 368 8.97 -2.36 -0.92
C ALA A 368 9.36 -1.91 -2.34
N LEU A 369 9.98 -0.73 -2.47
CA LEU A 369 10.57 -0.24 -3.74
C LEU A 369 11.80 -1.07 -4.13
N TYR A 370 12.66 -1.42 -3.17
CA TYR A 370 13.87 -2.23 -3.41
C TYR A 370 13.54 -3.65 -3.90
N LYS A 371 12.41 -4.22 -3.50
CA LYS A 371 11.92 -5.50 -4.07
C LYS A 371 11.56 -5.43 -5.56
N ARG A 372 11.56 -4.22 -6.14
CA ARG A 372 11.28 -3.88 -7.54
C ARG A 372 12.37 -2.93 -8.07
N ASP A 373 13.62 -3.17 -7.65
CA ASP A 373 14.77 -2.31 -8.00
C ASP A 373 15.01 -2.24 -9.52
N ASP A 374 14.61 -3.27 -10.25
CA ASP A 374 14.59 -3.30 -11.72
C ASP A 374 13.61 -2.30 -12.36
N GLN A 375 12.60 -1.87 -11.61
CA GLN A 375 11.54 -0.97 -12.08
C GLN A 375 11.66 0.45 -11.53
N PHE A 376 12.33 0.65 -10.39
CA PHE A 376 12.48 1.94 -9.73
C PHE A 376 13.89 2.53 -9.87
N THR A 377 13.95 3.84 -10.11
CA THR A 377 15.15 4.65 -9.85
C THR A 377 14.96 5.40 -8.54
N VAL A 378 15.57 4.88 -7.46
CA VAL A 378 15.52 5.52 -6.13
C VAL A 378 16.74 6.41 -5.93
N ILE A 379 16.50 7.70 -5.71
CA ILE A 379 17.52 8.73 -5.50
C ILE A 379 17.54 9.08 -4.02
N VAL A 380 18.64 8.79 -3.34
CA VAL A 380 18.89 9.18 -1.95
C VAL A 380 19.67 10.50 -1.92
N PRO A 381 19.04 11.64 -1.56
CA PRO A 381 19.73 12.92 -1.41
C PRO A 381 20.55 12.96 -0.12
N ARG A 382 21.28 14.05 0.12
CA ARG A 382 21.99 14.30 1.40
C ARG A 382 21.24 15.21 2.37
N HIS A 383 20.15 15.83 1.90
CA HIS A 383 19.31 16.74 2.66
C HIS A 383 17.91 16.78 2.04
N GLU A 384 16.85 16.87 2.84
CA GLU A 384 15.46 16.86 2.36
C GLU A 384 15.17 18.04 1.42
N GLY A 385 15.75 19.21 1.71
CA GLY A 385 15.62 20.40 0.86
C GLY A 385 16.19 20.20 -0.55
N ALA A 386 17.35 19.53 -0.68
CA ALA A 386 17.90 19.18 -1.98
C ALA A 386 17.03 18.13 -2.69
N GLY A 387 16.52 17.14 -1.94
CA GLY A 387 15.63 16.11 -2.48
C GLY A 387 14.31 16.69 -3.01
N THR A 388 13.70 17.63 -2.29
CA THR A 388 12.47 18.29 -2.73
C THR A 388 12.70 19.25 -3.89
N ALA A 389 13.89 19.87 -4.00
CA ALA A 389 14.30 20.61 -5.20
C ALA A 389 14.52 19.69 -6.43
N MET A 390 15.08 18.48 -6.26
CA MET A 390 15.12 17.45 -7.31
C MET A 390 13.71 17.10 -7.78
N ALA A 391 12.80 16.88 -6.83
CA ALA A 391 11.42 16.53 -7.12
C ALA A 391 10.64 17.66 -7.83
N ASP A 392 10.88 18.93 -7.48
CA ASP A 392 10.30 20.08 -8.19
C ASP A 392 10.59 20.03 -9.69
N VAL A 393 11.86 19.86 -10.06
CA VAL A 393 12.26 19.87 -11.47
C VAL A 393 11.89 18.57 -12.19
N ILE A 394 11.90 17.42 -11.51
CA ILE A 394 11.43 16.15 -12.07
C ILE A 394 9.94 16.28 -12.40
N GLY A 395 9.14 16.81 -11.48
CA GLY A 395 7.72 17.07 -11.69
C GLY A 395 7.48 18.03 -12.85
N ARG A 396 8.30 19.07 -12.94
CA ARG A 396 8.26 20.07 -14.01
C ARG A 396 8.58 19.49 -15.40
N LEU A 397 9.67 18.73 -15.52
CA LEU A 397 10.14 18.18 -16.80
C LEU A 397 9.28 17.02 -17.29
N THR A 398 8.87 16.13 -16.39
CA THR A 398 8.09 14.94 -16.73
C THR A 398 6.59 15.22 -16.85
N ARG A 399 6.11 16.32 -16.22
CA ARG A 399 4.68 16.64 -16.06
C ARG A 399 3.89 15.56 -15.31
N LYS A 400 4.61 14.67 -14.60
CA LYS A 400 4.09 13.66 -13.71
C LYS A 400 4.53 13.99 -12.29
N PRO A 401 3.75 13.64 -11.25
CA PRO A 401 4.15 13.94 -9.88
C PRO A 401 5.45 13.21 -9.52
N ALA A 402 6.45 13.96 -9.07
CA ALA A 402 7.64 13.37 -8.46
C ALA A 402 7.27 12.83 -7.06
N ILE A 403 7.65 11.59 -6.79
CA ILE A 403 7.40 10.96 -5.48
C ILE A 403 8.56 11.28 -4.54
N VAL A 404 8.25 11.87 -3.39
CA VAL A 404 9.19 12.18 -2.31
C VAL A 404 8.80 11.39 -1.07
N ILE A 405 9.76 10.68 -0.50
CA ILE A 405 9.58 9.89 0.73
C ILE A 405 10.54 10.41 1.78
N GLY A 406 10.04 10.69 2.98
CA GLY A 406 10.89 11.08 4.10
C GLY A 406 10.17 11.18 5.43
N GLN A 407 10.94 11.34 6.50
CA GLN A 407 10.43 11.32 7.87
C GLN A 407 9.71 12.62 8.26
N GLY A 408 8.61 12.49 9.00
CA GLY A 408 7.66 13.55 9.38
C GLY A 408 8.20 14.97 9.49
N VAL A 409 8.74 15.31 10.66
CA VAL A 409 9.17 16.68 11.00
C VAL A 409 10.24 17.20 10.03
N TRP A 410 11.13 16.35 9.53
CA TRP A 410 12.20 16.76 8.62
C TRP A 410 11.68 17.08 7.21
N MET A 411 10.67 16.36 6.74
CA MET A 411 9.97 16.72 5.51
C MET A 411 9.19 18.03 5.64
N ALA A 412 8.59 18.29 6.81
CA ALA A 412 7.86 19.52 7.07
C ALA A 412 8.77 20.75 7.27
N THR A 413 10.01 20.54 7.70
CA THR A 413 10.99 21.60 7.97
C THR A 413 11.99 21.72 6.82
N ASN A 414 13.02 20.86 6.80
CA ASN A 414 14.07 20.86 5.77
C ASN A 414 13.50 20.64 4.36
N GLY A 415 12.55 19.71 4.22
CA GLY A 415 11.87 19.43 2.94
C GLY A 415 10.93 20.54 2.50
N GLY A 416 10.53 21.43 3.41
CA GLY A 416 9.64 22.56 3.12
C GLY A 416 10.19 23.48 2.02
N PHE A 417 11.51 23.55 1.85
CA PHE A 417 12.17 24.34 0.81
C PHE A 417 11.66 24.04 -0.60
N GLY A 418 11.81 22.79 -1.08
CA GLY A 418 11.38 22.43 -2.43
C GLY A 418 9.86 22.23 -2.52
N ILE A 419 9.19 21.83 -1.43
CA ILE A 419 7.72 21.73 -1.39
C ILE A 419 7.09 23.11 -1.63
N ALA A 420 7.55 24.14 -0.91
CA ALA A 420 7.07 25.50 -1.11
C ALA A 420 7.38 26.02 -2.51
N GLU A 421 8.59 25.79 -3.05
CA GLU A 421 8.90 26.14 -4.44
C GLU A 421 7.91 25.47 -5.40
N SER A 422 7.65 24.16 -5.28
CA SER A 422 6.68 23.46 -6.14
C SER A 422 5.26 23.96 -5.98
N PHE A 423 4.86 24.45 -4.80
CA PHE A 423 3.55 25.04 -4.59
C PHE A 423 3.38 26.35 -5.36
N PHE A 424 4.30 27.30 -5.16
CA PHE A 424 4.28 28.58 -5.87
C PHE A 424 4.56 28.40 -7.37
N ALA A 425 5.49 27.52 -7.72
CA ALA A 425 5.83 27.16 -9.09
C ALA A 425 4.84 26.15 -9.69
N GLY A 426 3.80 25.74 -8.98
CA GLY A 426 2.75 24.83 -9.46
C GLY A 426 3.27 23.59 -10.21
N ASN A 427 4.21 22.87 -9.62
CA ASN A 427 4.78 21.63 -10.15
C ASN A 427 4.22 20.42 -9.39
N PRO A 428 3.87 19.32 -10.09
CA PRO A 428 3.26 18.16 -9.45
C PRO A 428 4.29 17.41 -8.59
N MET A 429 3.95 17.18 -7.32
CA MET A 429 4.77 16.44 -6.36
C MET A 429 3.85 15.67 -5.41
N VAL A 430 4.24 14.46 -5.02
CA VAL A 430 3.58 13.69 -3.97
C VAL A 430 4.59 13.39 -2.87
N VAL A 431 4.32 13.89 -1.67
CA VAL A 431 5.13 13.62 -0.48
C VAL A 431 4.44 12.54 0.34
N ILE A 432 5.13 11.43 0.61
CA ILE A 432 4.68 10.35 1.49
C ILE A 432 5.54 10.40 2.75
N THR A 433 4.90 10.70 3.88
CA THR A 433 5.55 10.86 5.18
C THR A 433 4.69 10.29 6.30
N GLU A 434 5.10 10.49 7.55
CA GLU A 434 4.55 9.81 8.72
C GLU A 434 4.67 10.66 10.00
N PHE A 435 3.89 10.33 11.03
CA PHE A 435 3.85 11.13 12.27
C PHE A 435 5.01 10.91 13.24
N SER A 436 5.85 9.90 13.05
CA SER A 436 6.81 9.42 14.05
C SER A 436 6.10 9.09 15.38
N ASP A 437 4.92 8.47 15.29
CA ASP A 437 4.08 8.13 16.45
C ASP A 437 4.36 6.75 17.06
N TRP A 438 5.45 6.09 16.66
CA TRP A 438 5.98 4.85 17.25
C TRP A 438 4.91 3.80 17.55
N PHE A 439 4.15 3.39 16.53
CA PHE A 439 3.04 2.43 16.64
C PHE A 439 1.85 2.93 17.47
N GLY A 440 1.47 4.20 17.29
CA GLY A 440 0.25 4.76 17.88
C GLY A 440 0.41 5.32 19.30
N LEU A 441 1.65 5.49 19.77
CA LEU A 441 2.02 6.06 21.07
C LEU A 441 1.90 7.60 21.09
N ASN A 442 0.76 8.11 20.60
CA ASN A 442 0.50 9.53 20.36
C ASN A 442 0.39 10.40 21.64
N HIS A 443 0.11 9.79 22.79
CA HIS A 443 -0.01 10.47 24.09
C HIS A 443 1.19 10.20 25.01
N TYR A 444 2.20 9.50 24.51
CA TYR A 444 3.48 9.33 25.18
C TYR A 444 4.44 10.38 24.62
N GLY A 445 5.48 10.73 25.38
CA GLY A 445 6.53 11.68 24.97
C GLY A 445 7.43 11.14 23.85
N SER A 446 6.83 10.71 22.75
CA SER A 446 7.49 10.08 21.61
C SER A 446 8.44 11.06 20.94
N TYR A 447 9.66 10.59 20.70
CA TYR A 447 10.70 11.37 20.03
C TYR A 447 10.28 11.72 18.59
N GLN A 448 10.47 12.98 18.19
CA GLN A 448 10.16 13.50 16.84
C GLN A 448 8.67 13.45 16.43
N LEU A 449 7.75 13.36 17.40
CA LEU A 449 6.32 13.27 17.14
C LEU A 449 5.75 14.50 16.42
N GLY A 450 4.94 14.24 15.39
CA GLY A 450 4.39 15.23 14.48
C GLY A 450 2.85 15.31 14.42
N ASN A 451 2.15 14.77 15.41
CA ASN A 451 0.67 14.68 15.38
C ASN A 451 -0.06 15.98 15.74
N GLY A 452 0.64 16.98 16.30
CA GLY A 452 0.08 18.27 16.74
C GLY A 452 -0.53 18.30 18.14
N GLU A 453 -0.36 17.24 18.94
CA GLU A 453 -0.76 17.20 20.36
C GLU A 453 0.25 17.96 21.24
N TRP A 454 -0.04 18.07 22.54
CA TRP A 454 0.88 18.70 23.50
C TRP A 454 2.28 18.04 23.45
N GLY A 455 3.33 18.85 23.24
CA GLY A 455 4.71 18.39 23.10
C GLY A 455 5.11 17.93 21.70
N ALA A 456 4.21 17.97 20.71
CA ALA A 456 4.46 17.59 19.32
C ALA A 456 4.27 18.77 18.34
N VAL A 457 4.94 18.71 17.20
CA VAL A 457 4.72 19.65 16.09
C VAL A 457 3.47 19.25 15.31
N ASP A 458 2.66 20.21 14.83
CA ASP A 458 1.53 19.90 13.95
C ASP A 458 1.96 19.86 12.48
N LEU A 459 2.28 18.65 11.99
CA LEU A 459 2.66 18.46 10.58
C LEU A 459 1.53 18.84 9.62
N ARG A 460 0.26 18.60 9.99
CA ARG A 460 -0.88 18.91 9.12
C ARG A 460 -0.97 20.41 8.89
N ALA A 461 -0.82 21.20 9.95
CA ALA A 461 -0.84 22.66 9.86
C ALA A 461 0.33 23.19 9.01
N ILE A 462 1.55 22.66 9.21
CA ILE A 462 2.72 23.08 8.42
C ILE A 462 2.53 22.78 6.93
N PHE A 463 2.18 21.53 6.59
CA PHE A 463 2.00 21.15 5.19
C PHE A 463 0.84 21.88 4.51
N LYS A 464 -0.25 22.19 5.24
CA LYS A 464 -1.38 22.97 4.68
C LYS A 464 -0.94 24.36 4.16
N GLY A 465 0.13 24.93 4.70
CA GLY A 465 0.67 26.21 4.24
C GLY A 465 1.42 26.14 2.91
N MET A 466 1.81 24.93 2.45
CA MET A 466 2.68 24.76 1.28
C MET A 466 2.28 23.57 0.39
N ALA A 467 1.08 23.03 0.55
CA ALA A 467 0.56 21.94 -0.28
C ALA A 467 -0.91 22.15 -0.64
N LYS A 468 -1.30 21.71 -1.84
CA LYS A 468 -2.68 21.80 -2.34
C LYS A 468 -3.61 20.80 -1.67
N PHE A 469 -3.06 19.66 -1.25
CA PHE A 469 -3.79 18.56 -0.64
C PHE A 469 -2.93 17.98 0.48
N VAL A 470 -3.50 17.85 1.67
CA VAL A 470 -2.86 17.23 2.82
C VAL A 470 -3.86 16.29 3.44
N THR A 471 -3.50 15.02 3.56
CA THR A 471 -4.36 14.00 4.16
C THR A 471 -3.59 13.15 5.14
N VAL A 472 -4.34 12.55 6.06
CA VAL A 472 -3.81 11.61 7.04
C VAL A 472 -4.42 10.25 6.81
N ALA A 473 -3.59 9.22 6.72
CA ALA A 473 -4.01 7.84 6.69
C ALA A 473 -3.85 7.20 8.07
N THR A 474 -4.93 6.59 8.57
CA THR A 474 -4.95 5.94 9.88
C THR A 474 -5.14 4.42 9.79
N GLU A 475 -5.57 3.91 8.64
CA GLU A 475 -5.73 2.48 8.33
C GLU A 475 -5.05 2.10 7.01
N PRO A 476 -4.63 0.83 6.80
CA PRO A 476 -3.88 0.42 5.61
C PRO A 476 -4.63 0.68 4.30
N GLY A 477 -5.94 0.41 4.26
CA GLY A 477 -6.78 0.73 3.10
C GLY A 477 -6.83 2.23 2.80
N GLU A 478 -6.90 3.06 3.84
CA GLU A 478 -6.87 4.52 3.71
C GLU A 478 -5.53 5.00 3.17
N LEU A 479 -4.41 4.41 3.57
CA LEU A 479 -3.09 4.82 3.07
C LEU A 479 -2.97 4.60 1.57
N TYR A 480 -3.41 3.45 1.07
CA TYR A 480 -3.45 3.19 -0.37
C TYR A 480 -4.29 4.26 -1.10
N HIS A 481 -5.52 4.50 -0.63
CA HIS A 481 -6.41 5.48 -1.24
C HIS A 481 -5.90 6.93 -1.11
N ALA A 482 -5.26 7.27 0.00
CA ALA A 482 -4.66 8.57 0.25
C ALA A 482 -3.57 8.89 -0.78
N VAL A 483 -2.72 7.90 -1.12
CA VAL A 483 -1.71 8.07 -2.17
C VAL A 483 -2.37 8.23 -3.54
N GLN A 484 -3.46 7.52 -3.84
CA GLN A 484 -4.22 7.73 -5.08
C GLN A 484 -4.76 9.15 -5.20
N LEU A 485 -5.39 9.64 -4.13
CA LEU A 485 -5.91 11.01 -4.07
C LEU A 485 -4.78 12.04 -4.15
N ALA A 486 -3.64 11.79 -3.51
CA ALA A 486 -2.49 12.67 -3.61
C ALA A 486 -1.97 12.77 -5.06
N ILE A 487 -1.85 11.66 -5.78
CA ILE A 487 -1.47 11.66 -7.21
C ILE A 487 -2.49 12.45 -8.05
N LYS A 488 -3.79 12.22 -7.81
CA LYS A 488 -4.87 12.95 -8.47
C LYS A 488 -4.81 14.45 -8.20
N HIS A 489 -4.68 14.86 -6.94
CA HIS A 489 -4.71 16.27 -6.55
C HIS A 489 -3.42 17.02 -6.88
N ALA A 490 -2.28 16.32 -6.95
CA ALA A 490 -1.02 16.89 -7.42
C ALA A 490 -1.08 17.32 -8.90
N THR A 491 -1.92 16.65 -9.70
CA THR A 491 -2.04 16.87 -11.15
C THR A 491 -3.31 17.61 -11.56
N ALA A 492 -4.38 17.59 -10.76
CA ALA A 492 -5.64 18.25 -11.07
C ALA A 492 -5.57 19.78 -10.97
N GLY A 493 -6.19 20.48 -11.94
CA GLY A 493 -6.20 21.93 -12.02
C GLY A 493 -4.78 22.48 -12.22
N ARG A 494 -4.44 23.60 -11.56
CA ARG A 494 -3.04 24.05 -11.48
C ARG A 494 -2.22 23.00 -10.69
N PRO A 495 -1.20 22.35 -11.25
CA PRO A 495 -0.45 21.32 -10.55
C PRO A 495 0.22 21.86 -9.27
N GLY A 496 0.59 20.96 -8.35
CA GLY A 496 1.26 21.34 -7.10
C GLY A 496 1.52 20.15 -6.18
N PRO A 497 2.15 20.38 -5.02
CA PRO A 497 2.44 19.33 -4.05
C PRO A 497 1.19 18.84 -3.34
N ALA A 498 1.12 17.52 -3.12
CA ALA A 498 0.15 16.82 -2.32
C ALA A 498 0.88 15.95 -1.28
N VAL A 499 0.39 15.94 -0.03
CA VAL A 499 1.08 15.30 1.10
C VAL A 499 0.18 14.23 1.72
N VAL A 500 0.73 13.04 1.89
CA VAL A 500 0.13 11.94 2.63
C VAL A 500 0.95 11.73 3.91
N ILE A 501 0.29 11.88 5.05
CA ILE A 501 0.88 11.62 6.37
C ILE A 501 0.28 10.32 6.90
N SER A 502 1.09 9.34 7.22
CA SER A 502 0.63 8.06 7.78
C SER A 502 0.90 7.97 9.29
N LYS A 503 0.10 7.21 10.02
CA LYS A 503 0.59 6.61 11.28
C LYS A 503 1.63 5.53 10.97
N TRP A 504 2.50 5.25 11.93
CA TRP A 504 3.56 4.25 11.78
C TRP A 504 3.00 2.84 11.55
N ASN A 505 2.04 2.42 12.38
CA ASN A 505 1.40 1.09 12.30
C ASN A 505 0.64 0.91 10.98
N THR A 506 0.04 1.97 10.45
CA THR A 506 -0.66 1.98 9.16
C THR A 506 0.27 1.64 8.00
N MET A 507 1.48 2.21 7.96
CA MET A 507 2.46 1.96 6.90
C MET A 507 2.94 0.49 6.89
N MET A 508 2.94 -0.15 8.06
CA MET A 508 3.31 -1.56 8.21
C MET A 508 2.14 -2.54 8.11
N GLY A 509 0.91 -2.04 8.01
CA GLY A 509 -0.29 -2.87 8.06
C GLY A 509 -0.44 -3.78 6.84
N LEU A 510 -1.12 -4.89 7.07
CA LEU A 510 -1.40 -5.92 6.05
C LEU A 510 -2.77 -5.69 5.41
N ILE A 511 -2.87 -6.07 4.14
CA ILE A 511 -4.11 -6.18 3.38
C ILE A 511 -4.23 -7.63 2.91
N ASP A 512 -5.22 -8.33 3.47
CA ASP A 512 -5.48 -9.75 3.22
C ASP A 512 -6.13 -9.98 1.86
N ASP A 513 -7.16 -9.19 1.53
CA ASP A 513 -7.87 -9.24 0.26
C ASP A 513 -8.14 -7.79 -0.23
N PRO A 514 -7.46 -7.32 -1.29
CA PRO A 514 -7.69 -5.97 -1.82
C PRO A 514 -9.13 -5.78 -2.30
N GLY A 515 -9.83 -6.87 -2.67
CA GLY A 515 -11.24 -6.88 -3.06
C GLY A 515 -12.23 -6.71 -1.91
N LYS A 516 -11.78 -6.74 -0.64
CA LYS A 516 -12.65 -6.72 0.55
C LYS A 516 -12.19 -5.75 1.64
N VAL A 517 -11.28 -4.83 1.32
CA VAL A 517 -10.86 -3.77 2.26
C VAL A 517 -12.08 -2.94 2.67
N PRO A 518 -12.40 -2.79 3.98
CA PRO A 518 -13.49 -1.93 4.40
C PRO A 518 -13.12 -0.43 4.26
N PRO A 519 -14.07 0.48 3.95
CA PRO A 519 -15.46 0.23 3.56
C PRO A 519 -15.63 -0.18 2.10
N TYR A 520 -14.61 -0.01 1.24
CA TYR A 520 -14.66 -0.34 -0.19
C TYR A 520 -13.39 -1.03 -0.69
N PRO A 521 -13.51 -1.94 -1.68
CA PRO A 521 -12.37 -2.57 -2.33
C PRO A 521 -11.34 -1.56 -2.84
N LEU A 522 -10.06 -1.93 -2.84
CA LEU A 522 -9.03 -1.14 -3.50
C LEU A 522 -9.36 -1.05 -5.00
N GLN A 523 -9.54 0.16 -5.49
CA GLN A 523 -9.80 0.43 -6.91
C GLN A 523 -8.49 0.78 -7.61
N PRO A 524 -8.31 0.47 -8.91
CA PRO A 524 -7.14 0.90 -9.66
C PRO A 524 -7.04 2.43 -9.77
N LEU A 525 -5.82 2.98 -9.71
CA LEU A 525 -5.58 4.42 -9.84
C LEU A 525 -6.17 5.02 -11.12
N GLN A 526 -6.14 4.27 -12.23
CA GLN A 526 -6.57 4.73 -13.55
C GLN A 526 -8.01 5.26 -13.57
N GLY A 527 -8.91 4.66 -12.77
CA GLY A 527 -10.29 5.14 -12.65
C GLY A 527 -10.40 6.54 -12.06
N PHE A 528 -9.52 6.91 -11.13
CA PHE A 528 -9.50 8.22 -10.48
C PHE A 528 -8.89 9.32 -11.35
N LEU A 529 -8.00 8.94 -12.27
CA LEU A 529 -7.32 9.83 -13.21
C LEU A 529 -8.08 10.01 -14.54
N ASN A 530 -9.15 9.22 -14.77
CA ASN A 530 -9.97 9.31 -15.97
C ASN A 530 -10.92 10.53 -15.93
N VAL A 531 -10.36 11.74 -15.99
CA VAL A 531 -11.09 13.00 -15.97
C VAL A 531 -10.59 13.88 -17.13
N GLY A 532 -11.51 14.43 -17.92
CA GLY A 532 -11.18 15.35 -19.00
C GLY A 532 -10.61 16.67 -18.47
N MET A 533 -9.63 17.24 -19.17
CA MET A 533 -9.12 18.57 -18.84
C MET A 533 -10.15 19.65 -19.19
N PRO A 534 -10.20 20.78 -18.44
CA PRO A 534 -11.01 21.92 -18.82
C PRO A 534 -10.68 22.40 -20.23
N CYS A 535 -11.71 22.66 -21.03
CA CYS A 535 -11.57 23.09 -22.42
C CYS A 535 -12.47 24.30 -22.66
N ILE A 536 -11.99 25.25 -23.47
CA ILE A 536 -12.76 26.42 -23.90
C ILE A 536 -14.01 26.02 -24.70
N ALA A 537 -15.08 26.81 -24.58
CA ALA A 537 -16.24 26.68 -25.47
C ALA A 537 -15.90 27.22 -26.87
N ARG A 538 -16.40 26.57 -27.93
CA ARG A 538 -16.14 26.99 -29.32
C ARG A 538 -16.57 28.43 -29.61
N GLU A 539 -17.66 28.89 -29.01
CA GLU A 539 -18.14 30.27 -29.20
C GLU A 539 -17.17 31.31 -28.59
N ASP A 540 -16.58 31.01 -27.43
CA ASP A 540 -15.55 31.86 -26.83
C ASP A 540 -14.26 31.83 -27.67
N ALA A 541 -13.87 30.65 -28.17
CA ALA A 541 -12.73 30.52 -29.08
C ALA A 541 -12.93 31.36 -30.36
N ARG A 542 -14.14 31.33 -30.94
CA ARG A 542 -14.52 32.14 -32.10
C ARG A 542 -14.49 33.64 -31.79
N ARG A 543 -14.99 34.04 -30.62
CA ARG A 543 -14.95 35.45 -30.17
C ARG A 543 -13.51 35.93 -30.04
N ILE A 544 -12.64 35.12 -29.43
CA ILE A 544 -11.20 35.41 -29.31
C ILE A 544 -10.55 35.49 -30.69
N ALA A 545 -10.81 34.52 -31.57
CA ALA A 545 -10.26 34.49 -32.92
C ALA A 545 -10.59 35.77 -33.71
N ARG A 546 -11.83 36.26 -33.64
CA ARG A 546 -12.23 37.54 -34.24
C ARG A 546 -11.49 38.72 -33.62
N MET A 547 -11.44 38.79 -32.29
CA MET A 547 -10.75 39.87 -31.58
C MET A 547 -9.26 39.93 -31.93
N LEU A 548 -8.61 38.78 -32.13
CA LEU A 548 -7.21 38.69 -32.53
C LEU A 548 -6.99 39.00 -34.02
N ALA A 549 -7.93 38.60 -34.90
CA ALA A 549 -7.88 38.90 -36.32
C ALA A 549 -8.08 40.39 -36.62
N ASP A 550 -8.94 41.06 -35.85
CA ASP A 550 -9.26 42.49 -35.98
C ASP A 550 -8.25 43.39 -35.24
N ALA A 551 -7.38 42.83 -34.40
CA ALA A 551 -6.41 43.60 -33.61
C ALA A 551 -5.35 44.23 -34.51
N GLU A 552 -5.00 45.50 -34.24
CA GLU A 552 -3.94 46.21 -34.95
C GLU A 552 -2.55 45.77 -34.46
N SER A 553 -2.40 45.60 -33.15
CA SER A 553 -1.14 45.28 -32.46
C SER A 553 -1.35 44.21 -31.37
N PRO A 554 -1.78 42.98 -31.73
CA PRO A 554 -1.99 41.92 -30.76
C PRO A 554 -0.65 41.44 -30.18
N VAL A 555 -0.63 41.03 -28.91
CA VAL A 555 0.53 40.38 -28.29
C VAL A 555 0.11 39.18 -27.46
N MET A 556 0.92 38.12 -27.47
CA MET A 556 0.76 37.00 -26.55
C MET A 556 1.71 37.15 -25.36
N ILE A 557 1.22 36.97 -24.14
CA ILE A 557 2.06 36.85 -22.93
C ILE A 557 1.92 35.44 -22.38
N CYS A 558 2.96 34.63 -22.54
CA CYS A 558 2.99 33.25 -22.06
C CYS A 558 3.63 33.14 -20.67
N GLY A 559 2.99 32.39 -19.79
CA GLY A 559 3.56 32.01 -18.50
C GLY A 559 3.86 30.53 -18.39
N ARG A 560 4.15 30.12 -17.16
CA ARG A 560 4.44 28.72 -16.82
C ARG A 560 3.32 27.75 -17.20
N GLY A 561 2.05 28.18 -17.14
CA GLY A 561 0.91 27.34 -17.49
C GLY A 561 0.96 26.85 -18.95
N ALA A 562 1.55 27.63 -19.87
CA ALA A 562 1.78 27.19 -21.24
C ALA A 562 2.83 26.06 -21.33
N HIS A 563 3.88 26.12 -20.51
CA HIS A 563 4.85 25.01 -20.38
C HIS A 563 4.20 23.76 -19.78
N ALA A 564 3.41 23.92 -18.72
CA ALA A 564 2.72 22.80 -18.06
C ALA A 564 1.77 22.07 -19.03
N ALA A 565 1.07 22.82 -19.88
CA ALA A 565 0.21 22.29 -20.95
C ALA A 565 0.98 21.74 -22.15
N ASN A 566 2.30 21.98 -22.25
CA ASN A 566 3.14 21.65 -23.40
C ASN A 566 2.58 22.24 -24.71
N ALA A 567 2.23 23.53 -24.65
CA ALA A 567 1.62 24.27 -25.75
C ALA A 567 2.66 24.95 -26.69
N TYR A 568 3.83 24.34 -26.85
CA TYR A 568 4.94 24.90 -27.62
C TYR A 568 4.56 25.15 -29.09
N ASP A 569 3.99 24.14 -29.73
CA ASP A 569 3.62 24.20 -31.15
C ASP A 569 2.42 25.12 -31.38
N GLU A 570 1.43 25.10 -30.47
CA GLU A 570 0.26 25.95 -30.54
C GLU A 570 0.62 27.43 -30.38
N VAL A 571 1.55 27.77 -29.48
CA VAL A 571 2.06 29.14 -29.33
C VAL A 571 2.74 29.60 -30.62
N ALA A 572 3.61 28.78 -31.19
CA ALA A 572 4.31 29.09 -32.44
C ALA A 572 3.34 29.25 -33.63
N GLU A 573 2.38 28.35 -33.76
CA GLU A 573 1.39 28.34 -34.85
C GLU A 573 0.45 29.55 -34.79
N LEU A 574 -0.12 29.86 -33.62
CA LEU A 574 -0.99 31.04 -33.47
C LEU A 574 -0.21 32.34 -33.71
N ALA A 575 1.02 32.42 -33.19
CA ALA A 575 1.89 33.55 -33.44
C ALA A 575 2.15 33.73 -34.94
N GLY A 576 2.51 32.64 -35.65
CA GLY A 576 2.78 32.64 -37.09
C GLY A 576 1.58 33.04 -37.95
N LEU A 577 0.37 32.59 -37.61
CA LEU A 577 -0.85 32.92 -38.36
C LEU A 577 -1.18 34.42 -38.37
N LEU A 578 -0.84 35.13 -37.30
CA LEU A 578 -1.22 36.54 -37.09
C LEU A 578 -0.04 37.51 -37.15
N GLY A 579 1.19 37.00 -37.31
CA GLY A 579 2.40 37.79 -37.09
C GLY A 579 2.45 38.37 -35.68
N MET A 580 1.89 37.66 -34.70
CA MET A 580 1.68 38.14 -33.33
C MET A 580 2.96 37.94 -32.50
N PRO A 581 3.57 39.01 -31.94
CA PRO A 581 4.69 38.89 -31.03
C PRO A 581 4.37 38.04 -29.79
N VAL A 582 5.35 37.28 -29.33
CA VAL A 582 5.27 36.43 -28.14
C VAL A 582 6.25 36.94 -27.09
N ALA A 583 5.69 37.50 -26.02
CA ALA A 583 6.39 37.87 -24.80
C ALA A 583 6.17 36.80 -23.72
N THR A 584 7.02 36.77 -22.70
CA THR A 584 6.92 35.77 -21.63
C THR A 584 7.05 36.38 -20.25
N SER A 585 6.42 35.77 -19.24
CA SER A 585 6.86 35.98 -17.86
C SER A 585 8.23 35.33 -17.63
N TYR A 586 8.85 35.58 -16.48
CA TYR A 586 10.12 34.91 -16.13
C TYR A 586 10.01 33.38 -16.23
N MET A 587 8.97 32.79 -15.63
CA MET A 587 8.73 31.34 -15.69
C MET A 587 8.15 30.85 -17.03
N GLY A 588 7.76 31.76 -17.92
CA GLY A 588 7.36 31.44 -19.29
C GLY A 588 8.52 31.49 -20.30
N LYS A 589 9.70 31.91 -19.87
CA LYS A 589 10.88 32.05 -20.73
C LYS A 589 11.19 30.72 -21.42
N GLY A 590 11.34 30.78 -22.73
CA GLY A 590 11.60 29.59 -23.55
C GLY A 590 10.35 28.79 -23.92
N ILE A 591 9.13 29.32 -23.79
CA ILE A 591 7.94 28.72 -24.42
C ILE A 591 8.03 28.72 -25.96
N LEU A 592 8.77 29.68 -26.51
CA LEU A 592 9.16 29.77 -27.90
C LEU A 592 10.68 30.04 -27.88
N ALA A 593 11.41 29.47 -28.84
CA ALA A 593 12.83 29.80 -28.97
C ALA A 593 12.97 31.33 -29.13
N GLU A 594 13.80 31.97 -28.32
CA GLU A 594 13.99 33.43 -28.38
C GLU A 594 14.80 33.88 -29.60
N THR A 595 15.32 32.92 -30.38
CA THR A 595 15.83 33.12 -31.74
C THR A 595 14.72 33.28 -32.78
N HIS A 596 13.47 32.91 -32.46
CA HIS A 596 12.34 33.02 -33.38
C HIS A 596 11.98 34.49 -33.68
N ASP A 597 11.59 34.77 -34.93
CA ASP A 597 11.28 36.13 -35.41
C ASP A 597 10.19 36.84 -34.61
N LEU A 598 9.21 36.09 -34.09
CA LEU A 598 8.12 36.62 -33.26
C LEU A 598 8.41 36.65 -31.76
N ALA A 599 9.49 36.04 -31.27
CA ALA A 599 9.82 36.08 -29.84
C ALA A 599 10.42 37.44 -29.46
N VAL A 600 9.84 38.12 -28.47
CA VAL A 600 10.34 39.43 -27.99
C VAL A 600 11.04 39.35 -26.63
N GLY A 601 11.00 38.17 -26.00
CA GLY A 601 11.66 37.86 -24.73
C GLY A 601 10.79 38.13 -23.49
N THR A 602 11.42 38.06 -22.32
CA THR A 602 10.75 38.20 -21.02
C THR A 602 10.28 39.63 -20.75
N THR A 603 9.14 39.82 -20.09
CA THR A 603 8.59 41.12 -19.66
C THR A 603 9.02 41.50 -18.23
N GLY A 604 8.69 42.72 -17.82
CA GLY A 604 8.83 43.18 -16.44
C GLY A 604 10.14 43.90 -16.16
N ALA A 605 10.46 44.11 -14.88
CA ALA A 605 11.62 44.89 -14.46
C ALA A 605 12.97 44.24 -14.86
N ILE A 606 12.99 42.91 -14.93
CA ILE A 606 14.16 42.09 -15.28
C ILE A 606 14.14 41.61 -16.74
N GLY A 607 13.19 42.11 -17.54
CA GLY A 607 12.89 41.66 -18.90
C GLY A 607 13.55 42.50 -20.02
N GLN A 608 13.21 42.17 -21.26
CA GLN A 608 13.63 42.90 -22.45
C GLN A 608 12.93 44.25 -22.57
N ARG A 609 13.68 45.27 -23.01
CA ARG A 609 13.11 46.59 -23.28
C ARG A 609 12.14 46.51 -24.46
N LEU A 610 12.51 45.74 -25.50
CA LEU A 610 11.63 45.39 -26.61
C LEU A 610 10.32 44.76 -26.15
N ALA A 611 10.37 43.69 -25.34
CA ALA A 611 9.16 43.04 -24.83
C ALA A 611 8.26 44.02 -24.08
N ASN A 612 8.86 44.87 -23.24
CA ASN A 612 8.10 45.85 -22.47
C ASN A 612 7.42 46.90 -23.38
N ARG A 613 8.11 47.36 -24.42
CA ARG A 613 7.55 48.31 -25.41
C ARG A 613 6.43 47.67 -26.24
N VAL A 614 6.63 46.44 -26.70
CA VAL A 614 5.63 45.72 -27.51
C VAL A 614 4.36 45.48 -26.70
N VAL A 615 4.47 45.02 -25.45
CA VAL A 615 3.30 44.81 -24.57
C VAL A 615 2.63 46.15 -24.20
N GLY A 616 3.41 47.20 -23.91
CA GLY A 616 2.85 48.52 -23.59
C GLY A 616 2.07 49.18 -24.73
N ASN A 617 2.43 48.86 -25.98
CA ASN A 617 1.78 49.38 -27.18
C ASN A 617 0.70 48.46 -27.77
N ALA A 618 0.42 47.32 -27.14
CA ALA A 618 -0.56 46.36 -27.65
C ALA A 618 -2.00 46.85 -27.45
N ASP A 619 -2.89 46.60 -28.40
CA ASP A 619 -4.33 46.86 -28.26
C ASP A 619 -5.08 45.63 -27.71
N VAL A 620 -4.58 44.43 -27.98
CA VAL A 620 -5.09 43.16 -27.46
C VAL A 620 -3.96 42.34 -26.83
N ILE A 621 -4.15 41.92 -25.58
CA ILE A 621 -3.23 41.03 -24.86
C ILE A 621 -3.89 39.67 -24.70
N LEU A 622 -3.28 38.63 -25.28
CA LEU A 622 -3.61 37.23 -25.00
C LEU A 622 -2.66 36.67 -23.94
N ALA A 623 -3.10 36.65 -22.69
CA ALA A 623 -2.37 36.07 -21.57
C ALA A 623 -2.65 34.56 -21.49
N VAL A 624 -1.61 33.73 -21.68
CA VAL A 624 -1.73 32.27 -21.75
C VAL A 624 -0.97 31.61 -20.61
N GLY A 625 -1.69 30.94 -19.71
CA GLY A 625 -1.09 30.21 -18.58
C GLY A 625 -0.27 31.11 -17.66
N THR A 626 -0.72 32.35 -17.46
CA THR A 626 -0.06 33.38 -16.65
C THR A 626 -1.08 34.12 -15.80
N CYS A 627 -0.71 34.40 -14.55
CA CYS A 627 -1.51 35.25 -13.65
C CYS A 627 -1.17 36.74 -13.78
N LEU A 628 -0.27 37.12 -14.71
CA LEU A 628 0.17 38.52 -14.90
C LEU A 628 0.69 39.17 -13.60
N ALA A 629 1.43 38.39 -12.80
CA ALA A 629 1.89 38.79 -11.48
C ALA A 629 2.69 40.11 -11.47
N PRO A 630 2.59 40.92 -10.39
CA PRO A 630 3.17 42.27 -10.33
C PRO A 630 4.67 42.34 -10.69
N ASP A 631 5.46 41.37 -10.27
CA ASP A 631 6.90 41.27 -10.56
C ASP A 631 7.20 41.17 -12.07
N ASN A 632 6.30 40.53 -12.82
CA ASN A 632 6.40 40.36 -14.28
C ASN A 632 5.77 41.53 -15.05
N THR A 633 5.03 42.41 -14.37
CA THR A 633 4.22 43.49 -14.96
C THR A 633 4.58 44.88 -14.43
N ARG A 634 5.85 45.05 -14.01
CA ARG A 634 6.39 46.32 -13.49
C ARG A 634 5.57 46.88 -12.33
N ASN A 635 5.26 46.01 -11.36
CA ASN A 635 4.44 46.30 -10.19
C ASN A 635 3.06 46.88 -10.55
N CYS A 636 2.38 46.24 -11.50
CA CYS A 636 1.07 46.65 -11.99
C CYS A 636 1.04 48.07 -12.60
N SER A 637 2.13 48.52 -13.22
CA SER A 637 2.20 49.86 -13.82
C SER A 637 1.21 50.00 -14.98
N PHE A 638 0.41 51.08 -14.96
CA PHE A 638 -0.49 51.46 -16.05
C PHE A 638 0.24 51.96 -17.30
N ASP A 639 1.52 52.30 -17.20
CA ASP A 639 2.36 52.62 -18.36
C ASP A 639 2.84 51.34 -19.08
N PHE A 640 2.56 50.17 -18.49
CA PHE A 640 2.92 48.87 -19.03
C PHE A 640 1.71 48.03 -19.44
N ILE A 641 0.77 47.80 -18.52
CA ILE A 641 -0.51 47.16 -18.85
C ILE A 641 -1.63 48.08 -18.36
N ASN A 642 -2.44 48.57 -19.29
CA ASN A 642 -3.54 49.48 -19.03
C ASN A 642 -4.89 48.88 -19.47
N PRO A 643 -5.66 48.29 -18.53
CA PRO A 643 -6.96 47.69 -18.84
C PRO A 643 -8.02 48.67 -19.37
N LYS A 644 -7.79 49.99 -19.33
CA LYS A 644 -8.71 50.99 -19.90
C LYS A 644 -8.68 51.01 -21.43
N TYR A 645 -7.52 50.70 -22.02
CA TYR A 645 -7.30 50.81 -23.47
C TYR A 645 -6.93 49.47 -24.10
N GLN A 646 -6.33 48.56 -23.33
CA GLN A 646 -5.93 47.24 -23.81
C GLN A 646 -7.00 46.20 -23.48
N LYS A 647 -7.39 45.40 -24.48
CA LYS A 647 -8.31 44.28 -24.29
C LYS A 647 -7.52 43.08 -23.79
N ILE A 648 -7.70 42.71 -22.52
CA ILE A 648 -7.00 41.58 -21.91
C ILE A 648 -7.87 40.33 -21.98
N ILE A 649 -7.39 39.30 -22.68
CA ILE A 649 -7.95 37.95 -22.71
C ILE A 649 -7.00 37.06 -21.91
N GLN A 650 -7.50 36.35 -20.91
CA GLN A 650 -6.66 35.51 -20.05
C GLN A 650 -7.14 34.07 -20.03
N ILE A 651 -6.26 33.15 -20.40
CA ILE A 651 -6.46 31.70 -20.34
C ILE A 651 -5.68 31.16 -19.15
N ASP A 652 -6.37 30.59 -18.18
CA ASP A 652 -5.76 29.90 -17.04
C ASP A 652 -6.54 28.63 -16.70
N ILE A 653 -5.86 27.59 -16.22
CA ILE A 653 -6.52 26.34 -15.84
C ILE A 653 -7.26 26.47 -14.49
N GLU A 654 -6.89 27.46 -13.67
CA GLU A 654 -7.46 27.72 -12.37
C GLU A 654 -8.31 29.01 -12.42
N SER A 655 -9.60 28.85 -12.16
CA SER A 655 -10.56 29.95 -12.23
C SER A 655 -10.25 31.09 -11.27
N ARG A 656 -9.59 30.82 -10.14
CA ARG A 656 -9.16 31.85 -9.18
C ARG A 656 -8.03 32.74 -9.68
N ASN A 657 -7.26 32.32 -10.70
CA ASN A 657 -6.17 33.12 -11.25
C ASN A 657 -6.64 34.09 -12.36
N ALA A 658 -7.66 33.69 -13.12
CA ALA A 658 -8.19 34.51 -14.21
C ALA A 658 -8.84 35.79 -13.65
N GLY A 659 -8.36 36.95 -14.09
CA GLY A 659 -8.83 38.24 -13.58
C GLY A 659 -8.32 38.63 -12.19
N TRP A 660 -7.38 37.87 -11.61
CA TRP A 660 -6.90 38.14 -10.25
C TRP A 660 -6.09 39.43 -10.15
N THR A 661 -5.13 39.65 -11.06
CA THR A 661 -4.23 40.81 -11.01
C THR A 661 -4.75 42.01 -11.81
N TYR A 662 -5.38 41.77 -12.95
CA TYR A 662 -5.98 42.80 -13.78
C TYR A 662 -7.43 42.45 -14.11
N PRO A 663 -8.34 43.44 -14.23
CA PRO A 663 -9.65 43.18 -14.81
C PRO A 663 -9.48 42.73 -16.26
N VAL A 664 -10.00 41.55 -16.58
CA VAL A 664 -9.94 40.97 -17.92
C VAL A 664 -11.23 41.23 -18.68
N MET A 665 -11.12 41.43 -19.99
CA MET A 665 -12.28 41.50 -20.88
C MET A 665 -12.92 40.12 -21.05
N LEU A 666 -12.09 39.07 -21.08
CA LEU A 666 -12.54 37.69 -21.16
C LEU A 666 -11.57 36.77 -20.39
N GLY A 667 -12.08 36.10 -19.36
CA GLY A 667 -11.35 35.06 -18.64
C GLY A 667 -11.81 33.68 -19.08
N ILE A 668 -10.88 32.83 -19.51
CA ILE A 668 -11.13 31.48 -19.99
C ILE A 668 -10.51 30.48 -19.02
N VAL A 669 -11.35 29.57 -18.50
CA VAL A 669 -10.91 28.45 -17.68
C VAL A 669 -10.66 27.23 -18.56
N SER A 670 -9.42 27.01 -18.96
CA SER A 670 -9.06 25.93 -19.89
C SER A 670 -7.59 25.53 -19.70
N ASP A 671 -7.28 24.29 -20.03
CA ASP A 671 -5.91 23.93 -20.39
C ASP A 671 -5.45 24.82 -21.57
N ALA A 672 -4.21 25.33 -21.48
CA ALA A 672 -3.68 26.29 -22.43
C ALA A 672 -3.51 25.71 -23.84
N LYS A 673 -3.09 24.44 -23.94
CA LYS A 673 -2.90 23.77 -25.24
C LYS A 673 -4.24 23.57 -25.94
N LEU A 674 -5.24 23.06 -25.20
CA LEU A 674 -6.59 22.86 -25.74
C LEU A 674 -7.24 24.18 -26.16
N ALA A 675 -7.09 25.25 -25.37
CA ALA A 675 -7.64 26.56 -25.71
C ALA A 675 -6.99 27.13 -26.98
N LEU A 676 -5.65 27.13 -27.04
CA LEU A 676 -4.93 27.65 -28.20
C LEU A 676 -5.26 26.85 -29.47
N ARG A 677 -5.35 25.52 -29.38
CA ARG A 677 -5.73 24.69 -30.54
C ARG A 677 -7.10 25.08 -31.09
N MET A 678 -8.11 25.26 -30.23
CA MET A 678 -9.44 25.66 -30.67
C MET A 678 -9.49 27.09 -31.22
N ILE A 679 -8.70 28.01 -30.63
CA ILE A 679 -8.56 29.38 -31.15
C ILE A 679 -7.91 29.36 -32.54
N ILE A 680 -6.84 28.57 -32.74
CA ILE A 680 -6.17 28.40 -34.03
C ILE A 680 -7.16 27.92 -35.10
N ASP A 681 -7.98 26.92 -34.79
CA ASP A 681 -8.96 26.38 -35.73
C ASP A 681 -9.98 27.45 -36.15
N GLU A 682 -10.46 28.26 -35.22
CA GLU A 682 -11.40 29.36 -35.52
C GLU A 682 -10.69 30.53 -36.25
N VAL A 683 -9.42 30.82 -35.95
CA VAL A 683 -8.63 31.84 -36.69
C VAL A 683 -8.45 31.43 -38.15
N LYS A 684 -8.15 30.15 -38.43
CA LYS A 684 -8.01 29.63 -39.80
C LYS A 684 -9.31 29.68 -40.61
N ALA A 685 -10.46 29.74 -39.94
CA ALA A 685 -11.77 29.87 -40.58
C ALA A 685 -12.12 31.31 -40.96
N ILE A 686 -11.35 32.31 -40.54
CA ILE A 686 -11.57 33.73 -40.82
C ILE A 686 -10.71 34.16 -42.02
N PRO A 687 -11.24 34.92 -42.99
CA PRO A 687 -10.43 35.55 -44.03
C PRO A 687 -9.59 36.68 -43.42
N LEU A 688 -8.34 36.36 -43.08
CA LEU A 688 -7.40 37.30 -42.47
C LEU A 688 -7.03 38.43 -43.44
N GLN A 689 -7.21 39.67 -43.00
CA GLN A 689 -6.75 40.89 -43.72
C GLN A 689 -5.39 41.37 -43.23
N VAL A 690 -4.79 40.68 -42.26
CA VAL A 690 -3.49 41.06 -41.67
C VAL A 690 -2.33 40.77 -42.63
N ASN A 691 -1.45 41.75 -42.78
CA ASN A 691 -0.15 41.54 -43.43
C ASN A 691 0.87 40.97 -42.44
N VAL A 692 0.92 39.65 -42.34
CA VAL A 692 1.84 38.94 -41.42
C VAL A 692 3.30 39.27 -41.70
N ASN A 693 3.69 39.34 -42.98
CA ASN A 693 5.07 39.63 -43.38
C ASN A 693 5.53 41.02 -42.91
N GLU A 694 4.64 42.02 -42.99
CA GLU A 694 4.91 43.37 -42.52
C GLU A 694 5.09 43.41 -41.00
N ARG A 695 4.25 42.72 -40.23
CA ARG A 695 4.41 42.62 -38.77
C ARG A 695 5.73 41.95 -38.38
N VAL A 696 6.07 40.85 -39.03
CA VAL A 696 7.34 40.13 -38.81
C VAL A 696 8.53 41.02 -39.15
N GLN A 697 8.47 41.76 -40.27
CA GLN A 697 9.54 42.65 -40.69
C GLN A 697 9.72 43.82 -39.72
N ALA A 698 8.63 44.45 -39.27
CA ALA A 698 8.69 45.51 -38.25
C ALA A 698 9.32 45.02 -36.94
N LEU A 699 9.05 43.78 -36.51
CA LEU A 699 9.70 43.20 -35.34
C LEU A 699 11.20 42.93 -35.57
N LYS A 700 11.60 42.50 -36.78
CA LYS A 700 13.04 42.32 -37.12
C LYS A 700 13.79 43.64 -37.02
N GLU A 701 13.20 44.72 -37.53
CA GLU A 701 13.76 46.07 -37.43
C GLU A 701 13.85 46.54 -35.98
N ALA A 702 12.79 46.33 -35.19
CA ALA A 702 12.79 46.65 -33.76
C ALA A 702 13.83 45.84 -32.96
N LYS A 703 14.11 44.59 -33.35
CA LYS A 703 15.17 43.77 -32.74
C LYS A 703 16.58 44.25 -33.12
N ALA A 704 16.75 44.77 -34.33
CA ALA A 704 18.03 45.30 -34.81
C ALA A 704 18.38 46.67 -34.22
N ASP A 705 17.37 47.42 -33.78
CA ASP A 705 17.53 48.71 -33.10
C ASP A 705 18.26 48.55 -31.74
N PRO A 706 19.47 49.11 -31.59
CA PRO A 706 20.26 49.01 -30.36
C PRO A 706 19.56 49.57 -29.12
N ASP A 707 18.64 50.54 -29.27
CA ASP A 707 17.93 51.16 -28.15
C ASP A 707 16.97 50.17 -27.46
N ASN A 708 16.57 49.11 -28.17
CA ASN A 708 15.70 48.08 -27.63
C ASN A 708 16.46 46.99 -26.85
N GLU A 709 17.80 47.03 -26.85
CA GLU A 709 18.70 46.15 -26.06
C GLU A 709 18.35 44.66 -26.15
N PHE A 710 17.93 44.18 -27.33
CA PHE A 710 17.45 42.82 -27.52
C PHE A 710 18.60 41.80 -27.39
N PHE A 711 18.68 41.12 -26.24
CA PHE A 711 19.74 40.15 -25.89
C PHE A 711 21.18 40.65 -26.12
N THR A 712 21.40 41.96 -25.96
CA THR A 712 22.71 42.59 -26.11
C THR A 712 23.10 43.37 -24.86
N SER A 713 24.39 43.52 -24.64
CA SER A 713 24.95 44.32 -23.55
C SER A 713 26.28 44.94 -23.97
N LYS A 714 26.47 46.22 -23.64
CA LYS A 714 27.76 46.91 -23.84
C LYS A 714 28.91 46.29 -23.04
N PHE A 715 28.62 45.45 -22.04
CA PHE A 715 29.62 44.79 -21.20
C PHE A 715 30.16 43.49 -21.81
N PHE A 716 29.55 42.99 -22.88
CA PHE A 716 29.95 41.75 -23.57
C PHE A 716 31.37 41.74 -24.16
N LEU A 717 31.94 42.91 -24.39
CA LEU A 717 33.27 43.08 -25.01
C LEU A 717 34.27 43.75 -24.07
N LYS A 718 33.92 43.96 -22.79
CA LYS A 718 34.85 44.54 -21.82
C LYS A 718 35.88 43.50 -21.35
N GLU A 719 37.14 43.87 -21.37
CA GLU A 719 38.27 43.01 -20.98
C GLU A 719 38.79 43.29 -19.55
N GLU A 720 37.98 43.98 -18.74
CA GLU A 720 38.32 44.28 -17.34
C GLU A 720 38.19 43.03 -16.45
N LEU A 721 39.02 42.96 -15.39
CA LEU A 721 38.96 41.94 -14.34
C LEU A 721 38.57 42.57 -12.98
N PRO A 722 37.85 41.85 -12.10
CA PRO A 722 37.16 40.57 -12.34
C PRO A 722 36.13 40.65 -13.49
N LEU A 723 35.63 39.52 -13.98
CA LEU A 723 34.73 39.51 -15.14
C LEU A 723 33.41 40.23 -14.87
N ASP A 724 32.89 40.96 -15.85
CA ASP A 724 31.50 41.39 -15.85
C ASP A 724 30.58 40.14 -16.00
N PRO A 725 29.56 39.93 -15.15
CA PRO A 725 28.68 38.75 -15.22
C PRO A 725 28.04 38.51 -16.59
N GLU A 726 27.79 39.57 -17.36
CA GLU A 726 27.28 39.51 -18.73
C GLU A 726 28.21 38.71 -19.66
N ARG A 727 29.51 38.69 -19.40
CA ARG A 727 30.46 37.89 -20.19
C ARG A 727 30.31 36.41 -19.94
N VAL A 728 29.94 36.01 -18.73
CA VAL A 728 29.58 34.62 -18.41
C VAL A 728 28.36 34.22 -19.24
N VAL A 729 27.32 35.07 -19.25
CA VAL A 729 26.11 34.82 -20.08
C VAL A 729 26.48 34.69 -21.55
N LYS A 730 27.30 35.60 -22.09
CA LYS A 730 27.73 35.57 -23.49
C LYS A 730 28.42 34.26 -23.85
N SER A 731 29.41 33.83 -23.06
CA SER A 731 30.16 32.60 -23.32
C SER A 731 29.27 31.36 -23.19
N VAL A 732 28.41 31.30 -22.15
CA VAL A 732 27.44 30.19 -22.04
C VAL A 732 26.49 30.18 -23.22
N ASN A 733 25.93 31.33 -23.63
CA ASN A 733 24.96 31.39 -24.72
C ASN A 733 25.57 31.04 -26.09
N SER A 734 26.82 31.42 -26.36
CA SER A 734 27.49 31.08 -27.61
C SER A 734 27.78 29.58 -27.71
N LEU A 735 28.23 28.95 -26.61
CA LEU A 735 28.71 27.57 -26.60
C LEU A 735 27.63 26.52 -26.31
N ILE A 736 26.57 26.88 -25.57
CA ILE A 736 25.50 25.93 -25.24
C ILE A 736 24.84 25.41 -26.53
N ARG A 737 24.55 24.11 -26.58
CA ARG A 737 23.85 23.50 -27.72
C ARG A 737 22.36 23.50 -27.47
N GLU A 738 21.58 23.32 -28.53
CA GLU A 738 20.11 23.32 -28.42
C GLU A 738 19.63 22.25 -27.45
N GLN A 739 20.15 21.03 -27.52
CA GLN A 739 19.75 19.91 -26.65
C GLN A 739 20.13 20.08 -25.17
N ASP A 740 21.10 20.94 -24.84
CA ASP A 740 21.52 21.14 -23.47
C ASP A 740 20.40 21.82 -22.65
N LEU A 741 20.37 21.60 -21.34
CA LEU A 741 19.40 22.18 -20.42
C LEU A 741 20.11 23.09 -19.42
N LEU A 742 19.70 24.35 -19.40
CA LEU A 742 20.22 25.36 -18.48
C LEU A 742 19.30 25.48 -17.26
N LEU A 743 19.85 25.33 -16.07
CA LEU A 743 19.18 25.57 -14.81
C LEU A 743 19.75 26.83 -14.16
N LEU A 744 18.89 27.71 -13.68
CA LEU A 744 19.27 28.93 -12.98
C LEU A 744 18.97 28.79 -11.49
N ASP A 745 19.72 29.47 -10.63
CA ASP A 745 19.44 29.57 -9.20
C ASP A 745 18.80 30.91 -8.85
N ALA A 746 18.31 31.08 -7.62
CA ALA A 746 17.87 32.40 -7.17
C ALA A 746 19.05 33.37 -6.98
N GLY A 747 18.92 34.61 -7.45
CA GLY A 747 19.93 35.66 -7.28
C GLY A 747 20.22 36.45 -8.57
N ASN A 748 21.32 37.22 -8.57
CA ASN A 748 21.72 38.03 -9.74
C ASN A 748 22.05 37.18 -10.96
N ASN A 749 22.58 35.96 -10.77
CA ASN A 749 22.81 35.01 -11.86
C ASN A 749 21.54 34.84 -12.72
N ARG A 750 20.39 34.60 -12.09
CA ARG A 750 19.09 34.52 -12.77
C ARG A 750 18.71 35.81 -13.47
N MET A 751 18.98 36.98 -12.89
CA MET A 751 18.60 38.25 -13.52
C MET A 751 19.38 38.49 -14.82
N PHE A 752 20.70 38.32 -14.77
CA PHE A 752 21.54 38.44 -15.96
C PHE A 752 21.16 37.41 -17.04
N PHE A 753 20.95 36.15 -16.67
CA PHE A 753 20.55 35.12 -17.64
C PHE A 753 19.12 35.32 -18.16
N THR A 754 18.17 35.78 -17.34
CA THR A 754 16.80 36.08 -17.82
C THR A 754 16.83 37.14 -18.93
N LYS A 755 17.65 38.18 -18.73
CA LYS A 755 17.79 39.31 -19.65
C LYS A 755 18.67 39.03 -20.85
N LEU A 756 19.75 38.27 -20.72
CA LEU A 756 20.80 38.21 -21.74
C LEU A 756 20.97 36.84 -22.37
N PHE A 757 20.46 35.77 -21.75
CA PHE A 757 20.49 34.44 -22.36
C PHE A 757 19.34 34.29 -23.34
N GLN A 758 19.66 34.19 -24.63
CA GLN A 758 18.71 33.91 -25.70
C GLN A 758 18.57 32.40 -25.88
N THR A 759 17.40 31.86 -25.54
CA THR A 759 17.08 30.45 -25.74
C THR A 759 17.06 30.09 -27.23
N LYS A 760 17.73 28.99 -27.58
CA LYS A 760 17.83 28.45 -28.94
C LYS A 760 16.73 27.45 -29.26
N ARG A 761 16.15 26.81 -28.24
CA ARG A 761 14.98 25.93 -28.36
C ARG A 761 13.95 26.20 -27.28
N ALA A 762 12.73 25.74 -27.52
CA ALA A 762 11.71 25.72 -26.48
C ALA A 762 12.11 24.80 -25.30
N GLY A 763 11.84 25.24 -24.08
CA GLY A 763 12.14 24.52 -22.83
C GLY A 763 13.64 24.33 -22.55
N GLN A 764 14.51 25.19 -23.08
CA GLN A 764 15.97 25.08 -22.88
C GLN A 764 16.44 25.59 -21.52
N VAL A 765 15.69 26.50 -20.88
CA VAL A 765 16.07 27.13 -19.62
C VAL A 765 14.98 26.97 -18.59
N ILE A 766 15.37 26.68 -17.34
CA ILE A 766 14.47 26.52 -16.21
C ILE A 766 15.11 27.20 -14.99
N GLY A 767 14.32 27.84 -14.16
CA GLY A 767 14.79 28.29 -12.85
C GLY A 767 13.68 28.38 -11.82
N PRO A 768 14.02 28.71 -10.57
CA PRO A 768 13.06 28.86 -9.49
C PRO A 768 12.39 30.23 -9.65
N GLY A 769 11.07 30.22 -9.62
CA GLY A 769 10.25 31.40 -9.87
C GLY A 769 8.95 31.39 -9.09
N GLY A 770 8.71 30.36 -8.28
CA GLY A 770 7.63 30.32 -7.31
C GLY A 770 8.00 31.08 -6.04
N ALA A 771 8.76 30.42 -5.16
CA ALA A 771 9.35 31.04 -3.97
C ALA A 771 10.69 31.70 -4.29
N ALA A 772 11.41 31.19 -5.30
CA ALA A 772 12.74 31.66 -5.70
C ALA A 772 13.77 31.54 -4.56
N GLY A 773 13.83 30.36 -3.94
CA GLY A 773 14.79 30.07 -2.87
C GLY A 773 16.23 29.84 -3.37
N MET A 774 17.22 30.41 -2.67
CA MET A 774 18.65 30.23 -2.98
C MET A 774 19.09 28.78 -2.77
N GLY A 775 19.97 28.27 -3.65
CA GLY A 775 20.47 26.89 -3.60
C GLY A 775 19.58 25.88 -4.33
N TRP A 776 18.43 26.29 -4.88
CA TRP A 776 17.52 25.38 -5.58
C TRP A 776 18.21 24.67 -6.75
N CYS A 777 19.04 25.39 -7.51
CA CYS A 777 19.66 24.86 -8.73
C CYS A 777 20.57 23.64 -8.48
N ALA A 778 21.25 23.57 -7.33
CA ALA A 778 22.16 22.46 -7.04
C ALA A 778 21.41 21.12 -6.93
N GLY A 779 20.28 21.10 -6.20
CA GLY A 779 19.40 19.93 -6.13
C GLY A 779 18.66 19.70 -7.46
N ALA A 780 18.15 20.75 -8.08
CA ALA A 780 17.43 20.63 -9.35
C ALA A 780 18.32 20.03 -10.46
N ALA A 781 19.60 20.40 -10.58
CA ALA A 781 20.46 19.81 -11.61
C ALA A 781 20.60 18.29 -11.48
N ILE A 782 20.67 17.78 -10.25
CA ILE A 782 20.66 16.35 -9.97
C ILE A 782 19.36 15.72 -10.48
N GLY A 783 18.20 16.27 -10.08
CA GLY A 783 16.89 15.75 -10.48
C GLY A 783 16.70 15.77 -12.01
N ALA A 784 17.09 16.87 -12.65
CA ALA A 784 17.02 17.02 -14.10
C ALA A 784 17.87 15.98 -14.83
N GLN A 785 19.08 15.67 -14.36
CA GLN A 785 19.96 14.67 -14.99
C GLN A 785 19.34 13.26 -14.99
N PHE A 786 18.49 12.94 -14.03
CA PHE A 786 17.80 11.65 -13.98
C PHE A 786 16.70 11.51 -15.03
N VAL A 787 16.12 12.61 -15.53
CA VAL A 787 14.97 12.56 -16.46
C VAL A 787 15.25 13.16 -17.84
N HIS A 788 16.23 14.07 -17.95
CA HIS A 788 16.65 14.69 -19.20
C HIS A 788 17.84 13.93 -19.78
N LYS A 789 17.58 13.10 -20.80
CA LYS A 789 18.56 12.15 -21.35
C LYS A 789 19.30 12.68 -22.59
N THR A 790 18.99 13.88 -23.04
CA THR A 790 19.55 14.47 -24.27
C THR A 790 20.40 15.69 -23.95
N GLY A 791 21.68 15.74 -24.32
CA GLY A 791 22.54 16.90 -24.02
C GLY A 791 23.03 16.96 -22.57
N LYS A 792 23.69 18.07 -22.21
CA LYS A 792 24.29 18.31 -20.89
C LYS A 792 23.34 19.10 -19.98
N ILE A 793 23.43 18.84 -18.67
CA ILE A 793 22.80 19.65 -17.64
C ILE A 793 23.80 20.70 -17.15
N ILE A 794 23.43 21.98 -17.26
CA ILE A 794 24.28 23.10 -16.88
C ILE A 794 23.55 23.89 -15.79
N GLY A 795 24.05 23.86 -14.56
CA GLY A 795 23.52 24.63 -13.43
C GLY A 795 24.30 25.92 -13.24
N ILE A 796 23.65 27.07 -13.39
CA ILE A 796 24.19 28.39 -13.11
C ILE A 796 23.71 28.84 -11.75
N MET A 797 24.64 29.14 -10.84
CA MET A 797 24.29 29.57 -9.49
C MET A 797 25.27 30.62 -8.95
N GLY A 798 24.85 31.35 -7.92
CA GLY A 798 25.74 32.22 -7.18
C GLY A 798 26.54 31.42 -6.14
N ASP A 799 27.65 31.99 -5.71
CA ASP A 799 28.47 31.55 -4.58
C ASP A 799 27.64 31.35 -3.29
N GLY A 800 26.77 32.30 -2.96
CA GLY A 800 25.89 32.20 -1.79
C GLY A 800 24.84 31.06 -1.87
N GLY A 801 24.44 30.65 -3.07
CA GLY A 801 23.55 29.50 -3.26
C GLY A 801 24.29 28.16 -3.16
N MET A 802 25.48 28.08 -3.78
CA MET A 802 26.29 26.87 -3.77
C MET A 802 26.78 26.51 -2.37
N ILE A 803 27.17 27.49 -1.55
CA ILE A 803 27.66 27.22 -0.19
C ILE A 803 26.58 26.58 0.70
N MET A 804 25.30 26.94 0.50
CA MET A 804 24.17 26.33 1.22
C MET A 804 23.97 24.85 0.85
N MET A 805 24.45 24.44 -0.32
CA MET A 805 24.13 23.15 -0.94
C MET A 805 25.36 22.32 -1.33
N LEU A 806 26.52 22.55 -0.70
CA LEU A 806 27.76 21.79 -0.98
C LEU A 806 27.56 20.26 -0.93
N HIS A 807 26.68 19.78 -0.05
CA HIS A 807 26.34 18.36 0.07
C HIS A 807 25.77 17.73 -1.22
N CYS A 808 25.28 18.54 -2.18
CA CYS A 808 24.87 18.07 -3.50
C CYS A 808 26.04 17.49 -4.31
N LEU A 809 27.27 17.98 -4.11
CA LEU A 809 28.47 17.45 -4.79
C LEU A 809 28.71 15.97 -4.44
N ALA A 810 28.42 15.56 -3.19
CA ALA A 810 28.50 14.16 -2.79
C ALA A 810 27.49 13.29 -3.53
N SER A 811 26.29 13.82 -3.83
CA SER A 811 25.27 13.10 -4.61
C SER A 811 25.70 12.99 -6.08
N VAL A 812 26.19 14.09 -6.67
CA VAL A 812 26.74 14.09 -8.03
C VAL A 812 27.86 13.08 -8.19
N LYS A 813 28.76 12.99 -7.22
CA LYS A 813 29.83 11.99 -7.20
C LYS A 813 29.30 10.57 -7.06
N GLN A 814 28.37 10.33 -6.13
CA GLN A 814 27.81 8.99 -5.88
C GLN A 814 27.18 8.40 -7.15
N TYR A 815 26.40 9.20 -7.88
CA TYR A 815 25.69 8.74 -9.07
C TYR A 815 26.44 8.99 -10.39
N ASN A 816 27.69 9.48 -10.31
CA ASN A 816 28.53 9.84 -11.47
C ASN A 816 27.78 10.68 -12.53
N LEU A 817 27.11 11.75 -12.09
CA LEU A 817 26.25 12.56 -12.94
C LEU A 817 27.08 13.59 -13.72
N PRO A 818 27.03 13.65 -15.06
CA PRO A 818 27.84 14.56 -15.88
C PRO A 818 27.28 16.00 -15.89
N ILE A 819 27.04 16.55 -14.70
CA ILE A 819 26.50 17.90 -14.50
C ILE A 819 27.65 18.91 -14.55
N ILE A 820 27.39 20.05 -15.21
CA ILE A 820 28.29 21.20 -15.23
C ILE A 820 27.71 22.27 -14.30
N TYR A 821 28.38 22.53 -13.18
CA TYR A 821 28.05 23.67 -12.32
C TYR A 821 28.94 24.86 -12.67
N VAL A 822 28.32 26.02 -12.89
CA VAL A 822 29.01 27.29 -13.08
C VAL A 822 28.63 28.20 -11.92
N ILE A 823 29.60 28.49 -11.06
CA ILE A 823 29.44 29.38 -9.92
C ILE A 823 29.84 30.79 -10.36
N VAL A 824 28.87 31.69 -10.39
CA VAL A 824 29.07 33.11 -10.67
C VAL A 824 29.45 33.79 -9.36
N ASN A 825 30.74 33.75 -9.02
CA ASN A 825 31.28 34.09 -7.71
C ASN A 825 31.68 35.58 -7.64
N ASN A 826 30.87 36.39 -6.96
CA ASN A 826 31.18 37.80 -6.68
C ASN A 826 31.46 38.07 -5.20
N SER A 827 31.57 37.00 -4.39
CA SER A 827 31.72 37.03 -2.93
C SER A 827 30.72 37.98 -2.27
N SER A 828 29.44 37.87 -2.66
CA SER A 828 28.36 38.73 -2.18
C SER A 828 26.96 38.17 -2.41
N LEU A 829 26.01 38.51 -1.53
CA LEU A 829 24.58 38.37 -1.82
C LEU A 829 24.13 39.49 -2.78
N GLY A 830 24.46 39.33 -4.06
CA GLY A 830 24.34 40.38 -5.09
C GLY A 830 22.94 40.99 -5.26
N ASN A 831 21.89 40.18 -5.27
CA ASN A 831 20.53 40.71 -5.47
C ASN A 831 20.08 41.63 -4.32
N PRO A 832 20.08 41.21 -3.03
CA PRO A 832 19.77 42.13 -1.94
C PRO A 832 20.77 43.30 -1.82
N ARG A 833 22.05 43.09 -2.19
CA ARG A 833 23.06 44.16 -2.26
C ARG A 833 22.64 45.29 -3.19
N ASP A 834 22.04 44.98 -4.33
CA ASP A 834 21.64 45.99 -5.30
C ASP A 834 20.55 46.95 -4.77
N TYR A 835 19.77 46.54 -3.77
CA TYR A 835 18.77 47.38 -3.08
C TYR A 835 19.34 48.31 -2.02
N LEU A 836 20.59 48.11 -1.58
CA LEU A 836 21.21 48.91 -0.53
C LEU A 836 21.97 50.11 -1.09
N THR A 837 22.09 51.15 -0.25
CA THR A 837 22.99 52.28 -0.49
C THR A 837 24.44 51.82 -0.62
N THR A 838 25.30 52.63 -1.23
CA THR A 838 26.72 52.31 -1.41
C THR A 838 27.41 51.89 -0.10
N SER A 839 27.09 52.54 1.02
CA SER A 839 27.62 52.16 2.34
C SER A 839 27.03 50.85 2.86
N GLY A 840 25.72 50.62 2.67
CA GLY A 840 25.03 49.40 3.10
C GLY A 840 25.45 48.14 2.32
N ARG A 841 25.91 48.28 1.07
CA ARG A 841 26.36 47.16 0.23
C ARG A 841 27.42 46.29 0.90
N LYS A 842 28.32 46.89 1.69
CA LYS A 842 29.40 46.18 2.40
C LYS A 842 28.88 45.13 3.39
N SER A 843 27.65 45.27 3.90
CA SER A 843 27.05 44.30 4.83
C SER A 843 26.67 42.97 4.18
N LEU A 844 26.70 42.91 2.85
CA LEU A 844 26.35 41.72 2.06
C LEU A 844 27.54 41.22 1.24
N GLU A 845 28.74 41.73 1.51
CA GLU A 845 29.99 41.32 0.88
C GLU A 845 30.77 40.48 1.90
N TYR A 846 31.38 39.39 1.44
CA TYR A 846 32.15 38.46 2.26
C TYR A 846 33.42 38.03 1.53
N ASP A 847 34.27 37.28 2.24
CA ASP A 847 35.52 36.75 1.67
C ASP A 847 35.23 35.72 0.59
N GLU A 848 36.09 35.68 -0.43
CA GLU A 848 35.97 34.74 -1.53
C GLU A 848 36.18 33.29 -1.03
N THR A 849 35.25 32.42 -1.39
CA THR A 849 35.39 30.97 -1.20
C THR A 849 35.87 30.33 -2.50
N ASP A 850 36.86 29.45 -2.41
CA ASP A 850 37.36 28.67 -3.55
C ASP A 850 36.53 27.39 -3.74
N PHE A 851 35.48 27.48 -4.56
CA PHE A 851 34.57 26.35 -4.79
C PHE A 851 35.23 25.25 -5.64
N ALA A 852 36.21 25.60 -6.49
CA ALA A 852 36.96 24.62 -7.26
C ALA A 852 37.78 23.70 -6.35
N ALA A 853 38.48 24.26 -5.36
CA ALA A 853 39.21 23.48 -4.36
C ALA A 853 38.28 22.57 -3.53
N ILE A 854 37.11 23.07 -3.12
CA ILE A 854 36.10 22.28 -2.41
C ILE A 854 35.56 21.14 -3.30
N ALA A 855 35.25 21.41 -4.56
CA ALA A 855 34.79 20.36 -5.48
C ALA A 855 35.83 19.24 -5.61
N ASN A 856 37.12 19.62 -5.79
CA ASN A 856 38.21 18.67 -5.91
C ASN A 856 38.36 17.80 -4.64
N SER A 857 38.23 18.38 -3.44
CA SER A 857 38.29 17.62 -2.18
C SER A 857 37.10 16.67 -2.00
N MET A 858 35.95 17.00 -2.58
CA MET A 858 34.75 16.14 -2.64
C MET A 858 34.78 15.14 -3.81
N GLY A 859 35.87 15.10 -4.59
CA GLY A 859 36.05 14.14 -5.70
C GLY A 859 35.33 14.50 -7.00
N VAL A 860 34.90 15.76 -7.15
CA VAL A 860 34.32 16.35 -8.37
C VAL A 860 35.36 17.27 -9.01
N LYS A 861 35.50 17.27 -10.34
CA LYS A 861 36.51 18.12 -11.00
C LYS A 861 36.16 19.59 -10.80
N GLY A 862 36.99 20.33 -10.08
CA GLY A 862 36.86 21.76 -9.84
C GLY A 862 37.88 22.58 -10.65
N ILE A 863 37.42 23.60 -11.36
CA ILE A 863 38.24 24.55 -12.11
C ILE A 863 37.91 25.96 -11.66
N LYS A 864 38.91 26.74 -11.28
CA LYS A 864 38.73 28.17 -10.99
C LYS A 864 39.14 28.98 -12.22
N ALA A 865 38.26 29.87 -12.66
CA ALA A 865 38.49 30.76 -13.80
C ALA A 865 38.48 32.22 -13.32
N LYS A 866 39.58 32.92 -13.56
CA LYS A 866 39.79 34.32 -13.16
C LYS A 866 39.57 35.29 -14.29
N ASP A 867 39.63 34.81 -15.52
CA ASP A 867 39.35 35.57 -16.73
C ASP A 867 38.45 34.80 -17.70
N PHE A 868 38.14 35.45 -18.81
CA PHE A 868 37.19 34.91 -19.77
C PHE A 868 37.74 33.75 -20.58
N VAL A 869 39.03 33.76 -20.91
CA VAL A 869 39.65 32.69 -21.70
C VAL A 869 39.68 31.42 -20.85
N GLU A 870 40.11 31.54 -19.59
CA GLU A 870 40.07 30.45 -18.62
C GLU A 870 38.65 29.89 -18.46
N PHE A 871 37.63 30.77 -18.35
CA PHE A 871 36.24 30.34 -18.25
C PHE A 871 35.75 29.64 -19.51
N GLU A 872 35.97 30.24 -20.68
CA GLU A 872 35.50 29.72 -21.96
C GLU A 872 36.14 28.36 -22.27
N ASP A 873 37.44 28.20 -22.04
CA ASP A 873 38.16 26.94 -22.23
C ASP A 873 37.69 25.87 -21.24
N ALA A 874 37.51 26.24 -19.96
CA ALA A 874 36.97 25.33 -18.95
C ALA A 874 35.55 24.86 -19.31
N PHE A 875 34.70 25.77 -19.80
CA PHE A 875 33.33 25.46 -20.18
C PHE A 875 33.27 24.58 -21.44
N LYS A 876 34.09 24.87 -22.47
CA LYS A 876 34.24 24.00 -23.65
C LYS A 876 34.68 22.59 -23.26
N ALA A 877 35.68 22.48 -22.41
CA ALA A 877 36.16 21.19 -21.91
C ALA A 877 35.08 20.45 -21.10
N ALA A 878 34.30 21.17 -20.29
CA ALA A 878 33.20 20.59 -19.52
C ALA A 878 32.07 20.05 -20.42
N LEU A 879 31.71 20.77 -21.49
CA LEU A 879 30.71 20.33 -22.47
C LEU A 879 31.09 19.03 -23.18
N GLN A 880 32.40 18.74 -23.29
CA GLN A 880 32.95 17.52 -23.88
C GLN A 880 33.18 16.39 -22.86
N SER A 881 33.07 16.68 -21.56
CA SER A 881 33.37 15.74 -20.47
C SER A 881 32.13 14.92 -20.08
N ASP A 882 32.31 13.62 -19.85
CA ASP A 882 31.29 12.74 -19.25
C ASP A 882 31.44 12.59 -17.73
N ALA A 883 32.38 13.32 -17.14
CA ALA A 883 32.50 13.48 -15.68
C ALA A 883 31.88 14.81 -15.22
N PRO A 884 31.38 14.90 -13.98
CA PRO A 884 30.93 16.16 -13.39
C PRO A 884 32.04 17.19 -13.30
N VAL A 885 31.71 18.46 -13.56
CA VAL A 885 32.63 19.59 -13.49
C VAL A 885 31.98 20.74 -12.73
N LEU A 886 32.71 21.35 -11.80
CA LEU A 886 32.36 22.64 -11.21
C LEU A 886 33.37 23.69 -11.68
N ILE A 887 32.86 24.79 -12.21
CA ILE A 887 33.65 25.93 -12.67
C ILE A 887 33.32 27.12 -11.77
N ASP A 888 34.29 27.55 -10.97
CA ASP A 888 34.21 28.72 -10.09
C ASP A 888 34.72 29.95 -10.84
N VAL A 889 33.81 30.86 -11.23
CA VAL A 889 34.11 32.01 -12.08
C VAL A 889 34.11 33.29 -11.25
N VAL A 890 35.27 33.93 -11.13
CA VAL A 890 35.43 35.18 -10.38
C VAL A 890 34.87 36.35 -11.18
N VAL A 891 33.81 36.98 -10.67
CA VAL A 891 33.09 38.07 -11.33
C VAL A 891 32.99 39.32 -10.45
N LYS A 892 32.71 40.47 -11.07
CA LYS A 892 32.46 41.73 -10.37
C LYS A 892 31.16 41.68 -9.57
N ARG A 893 31.14 42.47 -8.49
CA ARG A 893 29.91 42.85 -7.75
C ARG A 893 29.08 43.88 -8.53
N ALA A 894 28.70 43.52 -9.75
CA ALA A 894 27.92 44.35 -10.66
C ALA A 894 26.44 44.42 -10.22
N SER A 895 25.83 45.59 -10.44
CA SER A 895 24.42 45.83 -10.15
C SER A 895 23.60 45.55 -11.40
N TYR A 896 22.61 44.67 -11.31
CA TYR A 896 21.69 44.43 -12.42
C TYR A 896 20.57 45.49 -12.45
N MET A 897 20.16 45.97 -11.28
CA MET A 897 19.21 47.07 -11.17
C MET A 897 19.94 48.41 -11.06
N ARG A 898 19.47 49.42 -11.81
CA ARG A 898 19.78 50.82 -11.51
C ARG A 898 18.62 51.37 -10.70
N LEU A 899 18.68 51.22 -9.38
CA LEU A 899 17.84 52.03 -8.52
C LEU A 899 18.40 53.45 -8.59
N GLU A 900 17.70 54.33 -9.30
CA GLU A 900 17.75 55.74 -8.92
C GLU A 900 17.15 55.79 -7.52
N THR A 901 18.01 55.83 -6.50
CA THR A 901 17.57 56.19 -5.16
C THR A 901 16.87 57.53 -5.31
N LEU A 902 15.60 57.62 -4.93
CA LEU A 902 14.89 58.89 -4.80
C LEU A 902 15.70 59.79 -3.85
N GLN A 903 16.62 60.55 -4.41
CA GLN A 903 17.27 61.73 -3.85
C GLN A 903 17.07 62.87 -4.83
#